data_AF-A0A375HP16-F1
#
_entry.id   AF-A0A375HP16-F1
#
_cell.length_a   1.000
_cell.length_b   1.000
_cell.length_c   1.000
_cell.angle_alpha   90.00
_cell.angle_beta   90.00
_cell.angle_gamma   90.00
#
_symmetry.space_group_name_H-M   'P 1'
#
loop_
_entity.id
_entity.type
_entity.pdbx_description
1 polymer ?
#
loop_
_entity_poly.entity_id
_entity_poly.type
_entity_poly.pdbx_seq_one_letter_code
_entity_poly.pdbx_strand_id
1 'polypeptide(L)'
;MEITICSFFMPFRVKGVLRPGGYCIFVQFSLCPLPVSAVIAPPPATPATPASPSAPAQPAYVVAVRALCEFTAKAGDLDLRFVPTPSAQEGVAGHGVVTGRRGAGYQAEVALSADFGPLHVRGRADGYDPAANRLEEIKTVRSDAAVPDNHRHLHWAQARIYGCLLCRKLGLSGLEIAVVYFDILSQREHPVVAHFDASALEAFFVESCERFLHWARAELAHRQARDAALAQLTFPHQGFRPGQRELAQAVYNANRAGRPLLAQAPTGIGKSVGTLFPVLKAMPGQRLDKVFFLSARSTGRAVALHAAAALRGHGAQPLRVLELTARDKACEHPDLACHGESCPLARGFYDRLPAAREAARAMPVRDRAAVRDLAREHAICPYYLAQELVRWSDVVVADYNYYFDRSAMLYALTVANGWRASVLVDEAHNLVERGRAMYTAELDPQALRELRRGAPALLSRPLARLARQWSALARQGDDVYEVLPEVPATFRRALDECCAAALAYMTEHPGAHDPALQRFYFDALHFARLAEQLDVHSLFDIQRTPRRRGHHARLCLRNVIPAPFLRPRLAAAHSVTLFSATLDPAGFYLDTLGLPADCARVQVPSPFRADQLSVRIAARISTRYARREQSLPAIVALMAEQFRARRGNYLAFFSSHEYLQQAVARFAGSHPDIPHWVQARGMDEAAQAAFLEAFAAGGEGIGFAVLGGAFAEGVDLPGERLIGAFVATLGLPQFNPVNEQFRARMEQAFGQGYAYAYLYPGLRKVVQAAGRVIRTQQDQGVLYLIDDRFAAAEVRALLPSWWEIAPAA
;
A
#
# COMPACT_ATOMS: atom_id res chain seq x y z
N MET A 1 8.96 -16.17 -22.61
CA MET A 1 9.25 -14.72 -22.62
C MET A 1 8.97 -14.21 -21.22
N GLU A 2 9.98 -14.17 -20.37
CA GLU A 2 9.81 -13.94 -18.92
C GLU A 2 9.88 -12.45 -18.60
N ILE A 3 9.05 -12.00 -17.66
CA ILE A 3 8.97 -10.58 -17.25
C ILE A 3 9.80 -10.40 -15.98
N THR A 4 11.01 -9.87 -16.14
CA THR A 4 11.93 -9.60 -15.02
C THR A 4 11.44 -8.46 -14.14
N ILE A 5 11.01 -8.77 -12.90
CA ILE A 5 10.54 -7.76 -11.92
C ILE A 5 11.68 -7.41 -10.95
N CYS A 6 12.06 -6.13 -10.88
CA CYS A 6 13.05 -5.61 -9.93
C CYS A 6 12.40 -5.05 -8.63
N SER A 7 13.04 -5.22 -7.47
CA SER A 7 12.49 -4.86 -6.13
C SER A 7 13.53 -4.19 -5.18
N PHE A 8 13.15 -3.16 -4.40
CA PHE A 8 13.94 -2.37 -3.41
C PHE A 8 13.04 -1.50 -2.44
N PHE A 9 13.59 -0.62 -1.55
CA PHE A 9 13.00 0.49 -0.70
C PHE A 9 12.41 0.28 0.76
N MET A 10 13.13 0.60 1.87
CA MET A 10 12.75 0.28 3.30
C MET A 10 12.39 1.50 4.23
N PRO A 11 11.76 1.31 5.43
CA PRO A 11 11.59 2.35 6.45
C PRO A 11 12.84 2.44 7.37
N PHE A 12 13.13 3.56 8.05
CA PHE A 12 12.28 4.11 9.13
C PHE A 12 12.10 5.65 9.24
N ARG A 13 11.55 6.08 10.39
CA ARG A 13 10.98 7.38 10.84
C ARG A 13 12.10 8.46 11.03
N VAL A 14 11.95 9.66 11.62
CA VAL A 14 11.01 10.28 12.60
C VAL A 14 10.77 11.77 12.25
N LYS A 15 9.61 12.36 12.63
CA LYS A 15 9.29 13.81 12.77
C LYS A 15 9.74 14.82 11.70
N GLY A 16 8.80 15.27 10.87
CA GLY A 16 8.89 16.55 10.13
C GLY A 16 8.04 16.60 8.86
N VAL A 17 6.95 17.38 8.88
CA VAL A 17 5.97 17.51 7.76
C VAL A 17 5.17 16.22 7.48
N LEU A 18 3.96 16.38 6.91
CA LEU A 18 2.97 15.32 6.72
C LEU A 18 3.34 14.37 5.55
N ARG A 19 3.85 13.17 5.86
CA ARG A 19 3.86 12.02 4.93
C ARG A 19 3.33 10.74 5.63
N PRO A 20 2.07 10.32 5.39
CA PRO A 20 1.54 9.06 5.91
C PRO A 20 2.02 7.87 5.08
N GLY A 21 3.30 7.49 5.25
CA GLY A 21 3.90 6.36 4.54
C GLY A 21 5.26 5.96 5.11
N GLY A 22 5.32 4.80 5.76
CA GLY A 22 6.58 4.07 5.91
C GLY A 22 6.75 3.15 4.72
N TYR A 23 7.75 3.41 3.88
CA TYR A 23 8.17 2.51 2.78
C TYR A 23 8.43 1.10 3.32
N CYS A 24 8.22 0.01 2.57
CA CYS A 24 8.48 -1.35 3.08
C CYS A 24 9.23 -2.18 2.03
N ILE A 25 10.55 -2.44 2.14
CA ILE A 25 11.09 -3.50 1.27
C ILE A 25 10.47 -4.77 1.80
N PHE A 26 9.95 -5.53 0.87
CA PHE A 26 10.19 -6.94 0.94
C PHE A 26 11.69 -7.18 0.78
N VAL A 27 12.44 -7.22 1.91
CA VAL A 27 13.71 -7.97 1.96
C VAL A 27 13.38 -9.26 1.23
N GLN A 28 14.08 -9.51 0.14
CA GLN A 28 13.54 -10.36 -0.92
C GLN A 28 13.69 -11.82 -0.53
N PHE A 29 12.84 -12.23 0.42
CA PHE A 29 12.23 -13.55 0.43
C PHE A 29 11.92 -13.87 -1.02
N SER A 30 12.62 -14.88 -1.55
CA SER A 30 11.95 -15.66 -2.55
C SER A 30 10.72 -16.27 -1.88
N LEU A 31 9.63 -16.15 -2.62
CA LEU A 31 8.28 -16.42 -2.19
C LEU A 31 7.76 -17.41 -3.21
N CYS A 32 8.15 -18.67 -3.07
CA CYS A 32 7.65 -19.65 -4.02
C CYS A 32 6.12 -19.74 -3.87
N PRO A 33 5.35 -19.70 -4.99
CA PRO A 33 3.92 -19.92 -4.95
C PRO A 33 3.58 -21.25 -4.26
N LEU A 34 2.58 -21.24 -3.38
CA LEU A 34 1.80 -22.46 -3.19
C LEU A 34 1.16 -22.80 -4.56
N PRO A 35 1.35 -24.01 -5.11
CA PRO A 35 0.81 -24.37 -6.41
C PRO A 35 -0.68 -24.70 -6.28
N VAL A 36 -1.52 -23.66 -6.12
CA VAL A 36 -2.99 -23.78 -6.01
C VAL A 36 -3.67 -23.70 -7.39
N SER A 37 -2.91 -23.41 -8.45
CA SER A 37 -3.29 -23.66 -9.85
C SER A 37 -3.27 -25.15 -10.19
N ALA A 38 -3.97 -25.96 -9.40
CA ALA A 38 -4.32 -27.32 -9.77
C ALA A 38 -5.30 -27.26 -10.95
N VAL A 39 -4.82 -27.56 -12.17
CA VAL A 39 -5.64 -27.61 -13.39
C VAL A 39 -6.45 -28.90 -13.38
N ILE A 40 -7.44 -28.97 -12.49
CA ILE A 40 -8.52 -29.95 -12.56
C ILE A 40 -9.49 -29.45 -13.63
N ALA A 41 -9.28 -29.91 -14.86
CA ALA A 41 -10.31 -29.89 -15.88
C ALA A 41 -11.41 -30.89 -15.46
N PRO A 42 -12.70 -30.50 -15.46
CA PRO A 42 -13.77 -31.47 -15.21
C PRO A 42 -13.83 -32.46 -16.38
N PRO A 43 -13.90 -33.78 -16.14
CA PRO A 43 -14.16 -34.73 -17.21
C PRO A 43 -15.57 -34.49 -17.79
N PRO A 44 -15.78 -34.70 -19.10
CA PRO A 44 -17.12 -34.66 -19.68
C PRO A 44 -18.00 -35.76 -19.07
N ALA A 45 -19.28 -35.47 -18.85
CA ALA A 45 -20.20 -36.42 -18.23
C ALA A 45 -20.61 -37.52 -19.21
N THR A 46 -20.16 -38.75 -18.96
CA THR A 46 -20.63 -39.99 -19.60
C THR A 46 -20.97 -41.04 -18.53
N PRO A 47 -21.96 -41.92 -18.78
CA PRO A 47 -22.44 -42.89 -17.79
C PRO A 47 -21.40 -43.97 -17.46
N ALA A 48 -21.57 -44.61 -16.30
CA ALA A 48 -20.55 -45.45 -15.68
C ALA A 48 -20.43 -46.88 -16.28
N THR A 49 -19.21 -47.39 -16.25
CA THR A 49 -18.79 -48.77 -16.55
C THR A 49 -17.84 -49.21 -15.42
N PRO A 50 -17.88 -50.47 -14.93
CA PRO A 50 -17.21 -50.84 -13.67
C PRO A 50 -15.67 -50.77 -13.70
N ALA A 51 -15.09 -50.66 -12.50
CA ALA A 51 -13.71 -50.22 -12.30
C ALA A 51 -12.64 -51.24 -12.75
N SER A 52 -11.65 -50.73 -13.49
CA SER A 52 -10.31 -51.34 -13.62
C SER A 52 -9.46 -51.04 -12.38
N PRO A 53 -8.41 -51.83 -12.07
CA PRO A 53 -7.51 -51.56 -10.95
C PRO A 53 -6.89 -50.16 -11.06
N SER A 54 -6.72 -49.51 -9.91
CA SER A 54 -6.35 -48.09 -9.83
C SER A 54 -4.98 -47.81 -10.45
N ALA A 55 -4.96 -46.97 -11.48
CA ALA A 55 -3.76 -46.25 -11.89
C ALA A 55 -3.18 -45.48 -10.68
N PRO A 56 -1.85 -45.32 -10.57
CA PRO A 56 -1.24 -44.55 -9.48
C PRO A 56 -1.81 -43.13 -9.47
N ALA A 57 -2.35 -42.71 -8.33
CA ALA A 57 -3.01 -41.43 -8.19
C ALA A 57 -2.03 -40.29 -8.50
N GLN A 58 -2.40 -39.41 -9.44
CA GLN A 58 -1.55 -38.26 -9.79
C GLN A 58 -1.30 -37.38 -8.55
N PRO A 59 -0.07 -36.86 -8.35
CA PRO A 59 0.26 -36.05 -7.19
C PRO A 59 -0.56 -34.76 -7.19
N ALA A 60 -1.38 -34.59 -6.14
CA ALA A 60 -2.30 -33.46 -6.00
C ALA A 60 -1.60 -32.11 -5.72
N TYR A 61 -0.32 -32.12 -5.35
CA TYR A 61 0.49 -30.94 -5.09
C TYR A 61 1.86 -31.06 -5.78
N VAL A 62 2.31 -30.03 -6.49
CA VAL A 62 3.59 -30.02 -7.24
C VAL A 62 4.50 -28.92 -6.70
N VAL A 63 5.27 -29.20 -5.65
CA VAL A 63 6.06 -28.22 -4.89
C VAL A 63 7.50 -28.13 -5.42
N ALA A 64 8.06 -26.92 -5.43
CA ALA A 64 9.49 -26.74 -5.69
C ALA A 64 10.31 -27.00 -4.42
N VAL A 65 11.49 -27.61 -4.52
CA VAL A 65 12.41 -27.81 -3.37
C VAL A 65 12.64 -26.50 -2.59
N ARG A 66 12.87 -25.40 -3.33
CA ARG A 66 12.95 -24.05 -2.79
C ARG A 66 11.75 -23.67 -1.90
N ALA A 67 10.53 -23.94 -2.37
CA ALA A 67 9.28 -23.63 -1.67
C ALA A 67 9.16 -24.42 -0.36
N LEU A 68 9.50 -25.70 -0.43
CA LEU A 68 9.42 -26.63 0.69
C LEU A 68 10.29 -26.09 1.85
N CYS A 69 11.56 -25.82 1.58
CA CYS A 69 12.49 -25.27 2.55
C CYS A 69 12.11 -23.84 3.00
N GLU A 70 11.64 -22.97 2.10
CA GLU A 70 11.15 -21.62 2.44
C GLU A 70 9.94 -21.64 3.40
N PHE A 71 9.19 -22.75 3.43
CA PHE A 71 8.04 -22.96 4.30
C PHE A 71 8.39 -23.70 5.61
N THR A 72 9.18 -24.78 5.55
CA THR A 72 9.45 -25.70 6.67
C THR A 72 10.71 -25.40 7.46
N ALA A 73 11.75 -24.87 6.80
CA ALA A 73 13.14 -24.89 7.28
C ALA A 73 13.76 -23.50 7.49
N LYS A 74 12.94 -22.44 7.57
CA LYS A 74 13.38 -21.15 8.12
C LYS A 74 13.57 -21.29 9.63
N ALA A 75 14.71 -20.85 10.13
CA ALA A 75 15.10 -20.90 11.54
C ALA A 75 15.81 -19.59 11.96
N GLY A 76 15.92 -19.36 13.26
CA GLY A 76 16.64 -18.24 13.85
C GLY A 76 15.95 -16.89 13.76
N ASP A 77 16.77 -15.83 13.83
CA ASP A 77 16.34 -14.44 13.95
C ASP A 77 15.61 -13.90 12.72
N LEU A 78 14.62 -13.04 12.94
CA LEU A 78 14.25 -12.02 11.97
C LEU A 78 15.38 -11.00 11.97
N ASP A 79 16.09 -10.88 10.85
CA ASP A 79 17.16 -9.90 10.67
C ASP A 79 16.85 -9.01 9.45
N LEU A 80 16.81 -7.70 9.68
CA LEU A 80 16.59 -6.65 8.67
C LEU A 80 17.77 -5.69 8.57
N ARG A 81 18.95 -6.06 9.10
CA ARG A 81 20.21 -5.41 8.73
C ARG A 81 20.37 -5.50 7.22
N PHE A 82 20.84 -4.41 6.62
CA PHE A 82 20.90 -4.31 5.17
C PHE A 82 22.04 -5.17 4.62
N VAL A 83 21.70 -6.36 4.11
CA VAL A 83 22.63 -7.27 3.43
C VAL A 83 22.61 -7.03 1.92
N PRO A 84 23.73 -6.59 1.32
CA PRO A 84 23.83 -6.36 -0.12
C PRO A 84 23.79 -7.65 -0.94
N THR A 85 22.62 -8.00 -1.46
CA THR A 85 22.46 -9.14 -2.36
C THR A 85 22.93 -8.83 -3.80
N PRO A 86 23.41 -9.84 -4.55
CA PRO A 86 23.53 -9.76 -6.00
C PRO A 86 22.16 -9.65 -6.69
N SER A 87 22.12 -9.03 -7.87
CA SER A 87 20.97 -9.12 -8.77
C SER A 87 20.82 -10.54 -9.36
N ALA A 88 19.67 -10.85 -9.95
CA ALA A 88 19.45 -12.15 -10.60
C ALA A 88 20.46 -12.42 -11.75
N GLN A 89 20.88 -11.38 -12.48
CA GLN A 89 21.87 -11.50 -13.56
C GLN A 89 23.27 -11.77 -13.01
N GLU A 90 23.69 -11.06 -11.95
CA GLU A 90 24.93 -11.34 -11.23
C GLU A 90 24.93 -12.74 -10.61
N GLY A 91 23.78 -13.20 -10.11
CA GLY A 91 23.58 -14.58 -9.64
C GLY A 91 23.86 -15.61 -10.73
N VAL A 92 23.15 -15.53 -11.86
CA VAL A 92 23.36 -16.46 -13.00
C VAL A 92 24.81 -16.43 -13.50
N ALA A 93 25.41 -15.23 -13.62
CA ALA A 93 26.82 -15.11 -13.99
C ALA A 93 27.76 -15.79 -12.98
N GLY A 94 27.50 -15.63 -11.68
CA GLY A 94 28.27 -16.30 -10.62
C GLY A 94 28.18 -17.82 -10.65
N HIS A 95 26.99 -18.38 -10.92
CA HIS A 95 26.83 -19.83 -11.07
C HIS A 95 27.60 -20.34 -12.31
N GLY A 96 27.59 -19.58 -13.41
CA GLY A 96 28.39 -19.88 -14.60
C GLY A 96 29.91 -19.86 -14.35
N VAL A 97 30.40 -18.92 -13.54
CA VAL A 97 31.83 -18.86 -13.16
C VAL A 97 32.22 -20.05 -12.27
N VAL A 98 31.40 -20.43 -11.29
CA VAL A 98 31.71 -21.57 -10.40
C VAL A 98 31.67 -22.90 -11.15
N THR A 99 30.61 -23.15 -11.94
CA THR A 99 30.49 -24.38 -12.73
C THR A 99 31.56 -24.48 -13.82
N GLY A 100 31.95 -23.36 -14.45
CA GLY A 100 33.07 -23.29 -15.40
C GLY A 100 34.46 -23.57 -14.81
N ARG A 101 34.59 -23.69 -13.48
CA ARG A 101 35.83 -24.11 -12.79
C ARG A 101 35.86 -25.61 -12.46
N ARG A 102 34.80 -26.37 -12.76
CA ARG A 102 34.70 -27.80 -12.44
C ARG A 102 35.22 -28.67 -13.60
N GLY A 103 35.60 -29.90 -13.29
CA GLY A 103 36.16 -30.85 -14.26
C GLY A 103 35.10 -31.46 -15.19
N ALA A 104 35.54 -32.09 -16.28
CA ALA A 104 34.67 -32.62 -17.34
C ALA A 104 33.65 -33.73 -16.91
N GLY A 105 33.79 -34.27 -15.68
CA GLY A 105 32.81 -35.21 -15.10
C GLY A 105 31.67 -34.54 -14.31
N TYR A 106 31.74 -33.23 -14.08
CA TYR A 106 30.76 -32.49 -13.27
C TYR A 106 29.44 -32.29 -14.02
N GLN A 107 28.33 -32.55 -13.33
CA GLN A 107 26.97 -32.42 -13.85
C GLN A 107 26.34 -31.15 -13.29
N ALA A 108 26.12 -30.12 -14.12
CA ALA A 108 25.44 -28.88 -13.71
C ALA A 108 23.90 -28.98 -13.86
N GLU A 109 23.15 -28.16 -13.12
CA GLU A 109 21.68 -28.02 -13.22
C GLU A 109 20.91 -29.37 -13.14
N VAL A 110 21.34 -30.23 -12.20
CA VAL A 110 20.87 -31.62 -12.09
C VAL A 110 19.38 -31.66 -11.73
N ALA A 111 18.54 -32.05 -12.69
CA ALA A 111 17.11 -32.22 -12.48
C ALA A 111 16.82 -33.37 -11.49
N LEU A 112 16.06 -33.03 -10.44
CA LEU A 112 15.75 -33.90 -9.31
C LEU A 112 14.28 -33.78 -8.93
N SER A 113 13.63 -34.91 -8.67
CA SER A 113 12.26 -34.98 -8.20
C SER A 113 11.97 -36.30 -7.49
N ALA A 114 11.03 -36.29 -6.55
CA ALA A 114 10.45 -37.51 -5.99
C ALA A 114 9.03 -37.24 -5.45
N ASP A 115 8.24 -38.30 -5.39
CA ASP A 115 6.90 -38.26 -4.80
C ASP A 115 6.94 -38.65 -3.31
N PHE A 116 6.01 -38.08 -2.56
CA PHE A 116 5.73 -38.37 -1.15
C PHE A 116 4.21 -38.34 -0.93
N GLY A 117 3.56 -39.50 -1.10
CA GLY A 117 2.10 -39.60 -1.15
C GLY A 117 1.53 -38.67 -2.23
N PRO A 118 0.64 -37.70 -1.89
CA PRO A 118 0.07 -36.77 -2.87
C PRO A 118 0.98 -35.57 -3.21
N LEU A 119 2.22 -35.51 -2.73
CA LEU A 119 3.17 -34.42 -2.98
C LEU A 119 4.25 -34.85 -3.98
N HIS A 120 4.35 -34.16 -5.12
CA HIS A 120 5.50 -34.22 -6.01
C HIS A 120 6.47 -33.09 -5.67
N VAL A 121 7.65 -33.42 -5.16
CA VAL A 121 8.73 -32.46 -4.89
C VAL A 121 9.66 -32.44 -6.09
N ARG A 122 9.99 -31.26 -6.64
CA ARG A 122 10.92 -31.13 -7.77
C ARG A 122 11.82 -29.90 -7.72
N GLY A 123 12.95 -29.94 -8.40
CA GLY A 123 13.84 -28.80 -8.60
C GLY A 123 15.04 -29.17 -9.48
N ARG A 124 16.07 -28.32 -9.43
CA ARG A 124 17.38 -28.59 -10.03
C ARG A 124 18.45 -28.15 -9.03
N ALA A 125 19.37 -29.04 -8.70
CA ALA A 125 20.53 -28.69 -7.89
C ALA A 125 21.60 -28.04 -8.79
N ASP A 126 22.38 -27.12 -8.22
CA ASP A 126 23.32 -26.33 -9.01
C ASP A 126 24.43 -27.20 -9.65
N GLY A 127 24.87 -28.29 -8.97
CA GLY A 127 25.45 -29.44 -9.65
C GLY A 127 25.89 -30.61 -8.77
N TYR A 128 26.55 -31.60 -9.39
CA TYR A 128 27.04 -32.83 -8.77
C TYR A 128 28.36 -33.29 -9.40
N ASP A 129 29.33 -33.66 -8.56
CA ASP A 129 30.59 -34.32 -8.93
C ASP A 129 30.50 -35.82 -8.60
N PRO A 130 30.39 -36.71 -9.60
CA PRO A 130 30.33 -38.16 -9.38
C PRO A 130 31.65 -38.78 -8.90
N ALA A 131 32.79 -38.14 -9.11
CA ALA A 131 34.11 -38.65 -8.72
C ALA A 131 34.40 -38.34 -7.23
N ALA A 132 33.93 -37.19 -6.75
CA ALA A 132 33.94 -36.84 -5.32
C ALA A 132 32.72 -37.38 -4.55
N ASN A 133 31.70 -37.91 -5.24
CA ASN A 133 30.35 -38.14 -4.68
C ASN A 133 29.83 -36.90 -3.92
N ARG A 134 29.94 -35.72 -4.56
CA ARG A 134 29.61 -34.43 -3.96
C ARG A 134 28.51 -33.69 -4.70
N LEU A 135 27.44 -33.34 -3.99
CA LEU A 135 26.43 -32.38 -4.44
C LEU A 135 26.88 -30.95 -4.10
N GLU A 136 26.70 -30.01 -5.02
CA GLU A 136 26.98 -28.59 -4.81
C GLU A 136 25.72 -27.73 -4.98
N GLU A 137 25.46 -26.88 -3.99
CA GLU A 137 24.43 -25.84 -3.98
C GLU A 137 25.13 -24.48 -3.91
N ILE A 138 25.13 -23.73 -5.01
CA ILE A 138 25.95 -22.54 -5.24
C ILE A 138 25.16 -21.30 -4.84
N LYS A 139 25.76 -20.36 -4.10
CA LYS A 139 25.08 -19.14 -3.65
C LYS A 139 25.97 -17.92 -3.85
N THR A 140 25.66 -17.14 -4.89
CA THR A 140 26.36 -15.88 -5.19
C THR A 140 26.10 -14.85 -4.10
N VAL A 141 27.17 -14.20 -3.62
CA VAL A 141 27.16 -13.18 -2.56
C VAL A 141 28.06 -12.01 -2.94
N ARG A 142 28.05 -10.92 -2.14
CA ARG A 142 29.03 -9.83 -2.20
C ARG A 142 30.06 -9.84 -1.06
N SER A 143 29.91 -10.80 -0.14
CA SER A 143 30.79 -11.13 0.98
C SER A 143 30.23 -12.38 1.67
N ASP A 144 31.06 -13.37 1.99
CA ASP A 144 30.68 -14.55 2.79
C ASP A 144 30.22 -14.12 4.20
N ALA A 145 31.00 -13.25 4.85
CA ALA A 145 30.72 -12.69 6.18
C ALA A 145 29.43 -11.83 6.26
N ALA A 146 28.74 -11.60 5.14
CA ALA A 146 27.47 -10.87 5.09
C ALA A 146 26.22 -11.78 4.99
N VAL A 147 26.36 -13.11 4.87
CA VAL A 147 25.20 -14.03 4.83
C VAL A 147 24.70 -14.34 6.25
N PRO A 148 23.49 -13.92 6.66
CA PRO A 148 22.99 -14.18 8.02
C PRO A 148 22.58 -15.63 8.21
N ASP A 149 22.59 -16.12 9.45
CA ASP A 149 22.39 -17.53 9.77
C ASP A 149 21.02 -18.06 9.31
N ASN A 150 19.96 -17.24 9.40
CA ASN A 150 18.63 -17.58 8.89
C ASN A 150 18.61 -17.91 7.38
N HIS A 151 19.51 -17.33 6.58
CA HIS A 151 19.72 -17.65 5.17
C HIS A 151 20.64 -18.86 5.02
N ARG A 152 21.71 -18.97 5.84
CA ARG A 152 22.60 -20.15 5.85
C ARG A 152 21.82 -21.45 6.12
N HIS A 153 20.90 -21.43 7.09
CA HIS A 153 19.98 -22.55 7.38
C HIS A 153 19.11 -22.90 6.16
N LEU A 154 18.56 -21.91 5.46
CA LEU A 154 17.71 -22.13 4.28
C LEU A 154 18.47 -22.74 3.10
N HIS A 155 19.71 -22.31 2.85
CA HIS A 155 20.57 -22.90 1.82
C HIS A 155 20.91 -24.36 2.14
N TRP A 156 21.30 -24.64 3.39
CA TRP A 156 21.54 -26.01 3.86
C TRP A 156 20.30 -26.90 3.77
N ALA A 157 19.11 -26.38 4.03
CA ALA A 157 17.86 -27.11 3.84
C ALA A 157 17.63 -27.48 2.37
N GLN A 158 17.85 -26.54 1.43
CA GLN A 158 17.72 -26.79 -0.01
C GLN A 158 18.72 -27.86 -0.48
N ALA A 159 19.99 -27.72 -0.10
CA ALA A 159 21.05 -28.69 -0.42
C ALA A 159 20.75 -30.09 0.14
N ARG A 160 20.26 -30.22 1.39
CA ARG A 160 19.90 -31.51 2.01
C ARG A 160 18.70 -32.18 1.33
N ILE A 161 17.68 -31.42 0.90
CA ILE A 161 16.57 -31.97 0.12
C ILE A 161 17.07 -32.48 -1.24
N TYR A 162 17.91 -31.73 -1.94
CA TYR A 162 18.52 -32.22 -3.18
C TYR A 162 19.42 -33.45 -2.95
N GLY A 163 20.15 -33.52 -1.83
CA GLY A 163 20.91 -34.71 -1.43
C GLY A 163 20.03 -35.94 -1.28
N CYS A 164 18.90 -35.84 -0.58
CA CYS A 164 17.90 -36.92 -0.49
C CYS A 164 17.42 -37.36 -1.89
N LEU A 165 17.03 -36.40 -2.74
CA LEU A 165 16.54 -36.71 -4.09
C LEU A 165 17.60 -37.37 -4.96
N LEU A 166 18.89 -37.00 -4.80
CA LEU A 166 19.99 -37.61 -5.54
C LEU A 166 20.34 -39.00 -5.01
N CYS A 167 20.37 -39.20 -3.68
CA CYS A 167 20.51 -40.53 -3.07
C CYS A 167 19.44 -41.51 -3.58
N ARG A 168 18.17 -41.09 -3.60
CA ARG A 168 17.06 -41.87 -4.17
C ARG A 168 17.26 -42.17 -5.66
N LYS A 169 17.73 -41.20 -6.44
CA LYS A 169 17.92 -41.31 -7.91
C LYS A 169 19.09 -42.21 -8.31
N LEU A 170 20.14 -42.28 -7.50
CA LEU A 170 21.39 -42.99 -7.80
C LEU A 170 21.65 -44.22 -6.91
N GLY A 171 20.83 -44.49 -5.90
CA GLY A 171 21.00 -45.62 -4.98
C GLY A 171 22.15 -45.45 -3.97
N LEU A 172 22.54 -44.21 -3.67
CA LEU A 172 23.69 -43.90 -2.80
C LEU A 172 23.33 -44.08 -1.32
N SER A 173 24.22 -44.71 -0.55
CA SER A 173 24.11 -44.83 0.92
C SER A 173 24.35 -43.51 1.68
N GLY A 174 25.02 -42.55 1.04
CA GLY A 174 25.32 -41.21 1.54
C GLY A 174 26.12 -40.41 0.51
N LEU A 175 26.29 -39.12 0.74
CA LEU A 175 27.08 -38.24 -0.12
C LEU A 175 27.68 -37.05 0.64
N GLU A 176 28.69 -36.42 0.05
CA GLU A 176 29.16 -35.10 0.47
C GLU A 176 28.23 -34.00 -0.07
N ILE A 177 27.88 -33.03 0.76
CA ILE A 177 27.07 -31.87 0.36
C ILE A 177 27.88 -30.60 0.67
N ALA A 178 28.06 -29.76 -0.35
CA ALA A 178 28.69 -28.45 -0.22
C ALA A 178 27.72 -27.32 -0.55
N VAL A 179 27.61 -26.34 0.36
CA VAL A 179 27.02 -25.03 0.07
C VAL A 179 28.16 -24.09 -0.30
N VAL A 180 28.23 -23.69 -1.57
CA VAL A 180 29.36 -22.93 -2.14
C VAL A 180 29.01 -21.45 -2.20
N TYR A 181 29.49 -20.67 -1.23
CA TYR A 181 29.34 -19.21 -1.27
C TYR A 181 30.35 -18.61 -2.23
N PHE A 182 29.87 -18.02 -3.33
CA PHE A 182 30.71 -17.38 -4.34
C PHE A 182 30.65 -15.86 -4.21
N ASP A 183 31.72 -15.24 -3.74
CA ASP A 183 31.82 -13.78 -3.71
C ASP A 183 32.13 -13.25 -5.11
N ILE A 184 31.17 -12.53 -5.69
CA ILE A 184 31.30 -11.94 -7.02
C ILE A 184 32.37 -10.85 -7.09
N LEU A 185 32.72 -10.20 -5.97
CA LEU A 185 33.69 -9.10 -5.93
C LEU A 185 35.13 -9.62 -5.92
N SER A 186 35.48 -10.54 -4.99
CA SER A 186 36.81 -11.16 -4.97
C SER A 186 36.97 -12.36 -5.91
N GLN A 187 35.88 -12.82 -6.53
CA GLN A 187 35.81 -14.01 -7.38
C GLN A 187 36.18 -15.32 -6.65
N ARG A 188 36.08 -15.35 -5.32
CA ARG A 188 36.46 -16.48 -4.46
C ARG A 188 35.28 -17.38 -4.14
N GLU A 189 35.57 -18.65 -3.95
CA GLU A 189 34.63 -19.67 -3.47
C GLU A 189 34.92 -20.01 -2.03
N HIS A 190 33.86 -20.05 -1.23
CA HIS A 190 33.85 -20.37 0.18
C HIS A 190 32.91 -21.58 0.37
N PRO A 191 33.38 -22.81 0.06
CA PRO A 191 32.61 -24.02 0.21
C PRO A 191 32.51 -24.40 1.69
N VAL A 192 31.28 -24.52 2.20
CA VAL A 192 31.00 -25.12 3.51
C VAL A 192 30.47 -26.53 3.25
N VAL A 193 31.15 -27.54 3.79
CA VAL A 193 31.02 -28.93 3.34
C VAL A 193 30.69 -29.84 4.53
N ALA A 194 29.79 -30.80 4.33
CA ALA A 194 29.47 -31.85 5.30
C ALA A 194 29.02 -33.15 4.60
N HIS A 195 29.37 -34.29 5.17
CA HIS A 195 28.89 -35.60 4.72
C HIS A 195 27.53 -35.93 5.37
N PHE A 196 26.64 -36.59 4.64
CA PHE A 196 25.34 -37.02 5.15
C PHE A 196 24.98 -38.42 4.65
N ASP A 197 24.56 -39.29 5.58
CA ASP A 197 23.93 -40.57 5.27
C ASP A 197 22.57 -40.37 4.59
N ALA A 198 22.24 -41.25 3.65
CA ALA A 198 20.96 -41.20 2.93
C ALA A 198 19.76 -41.30 3.88
N SER A 199 19.87 -42.04 4.99
CA SER A 199 18.85 -42.14 6.03
C SER A 199 18.57 -40.81 6.75
N ALA A 200 19.61 -40.01 7.02
CA ALA A 200 19.50 -38.71 7.67
C ALA A 200 18.95 -37.61 6.71
N LEU A 201 19.17 -37.79 5.41
CA LEU A 201 18.58 -36.94 4.36
C LEU A 201 17.11 -37.32 4.09
N GLU A 202 16.82 -38.61 4.04
CA GLU A 202 15.47 -39.17 3.90
C GLU A 202 14.56 -38.72 5.06
N ALA A 203 15.02 -38.84 6.31
CA ALA A 203 14.25 -38.38 7.48
C ALA A 203 13.90 -36.87 7.39
N PHE A 204 14.85 -36.03 6.96
CA PHE A 204 14.63 -34.59 6.80
C PHE A 204 13.70 -34.23 5.63
N PHE A 205 13.76 -35.02 4.54
CA PHE A 205 12.82 -34.93 3.42
C PHE A 205 11.41 -35.29 3.86
N VAL A 206 11.23 -36.41 4.56
CA VAL A 206 9.93 -36.85 5.12
C VAL A 206 9.36 -35.80 6.05
N GLU A 207 10.11 -35.34 7.06
CA GLU A 207 9.65 -34.32 8.02
C GLU A 207 9.20 -33.04 7.30
N SER A 208 9.96 -32.59 6.30
CA SER A 208 9.59 -31.42 5.48
C SER A 208 8.31 -31.66 4.68
N CYS A 209 8.19 -32.81 4.02
CA CYS A 209 7.01 -33.14 3.20
C CYS A 209 5.74 -33.30 4.05
N GLU A 210 5.85 -33.90 5.25
CA GLU A 210 4.73 -34.02 6.20
C GLU A 210 4.29 -32.66 6.76
N ARG A 211 5.24 -31.82 7.21
CA ARG A 211 4.94 -30.47 7.70
C ARG A 211 4.30 -29.60 6.61
N PHE A 212 4.72 -29.74 5.35
CA PHE A 212 4.07 -29.09 4.21
C PHE A 212 2.67 -29.66 3.93
N LEU A 213 2.52 -30.99 3.85
CA LEU A 213 1.23 -31.63 3.54
C LEU A 213 0.16 -31.39 4.61
N HIS A 214 0.54 -31.37 5.88
CA HIS A 214 -0.37 -31.00 6.98
C HIS A 214 -1.01 -29.63 6.70
N TRP A 215 -0.19 -28.64 6.36
CA TRP A 215 -0.63 -27.28 6.06
C TRP A 215 -1.38 -27.14 4.74
N ALA A 216 -0.93 -27.82 3.68
CA ALA A 216 -1.59 -27.81 2.38
C ALA A 216 -3.00 -28.40 2.44
N ARG A 217 -3.17 -29.53 3.16
CA ARG A 217 -4.48 -30.15 3.42
C ARG A 217 -5.40 -29.22 4.24
N ALA A 218 -4.86 -28.57 5.28
CA ALA A 218 -5.63 -27.65 6.13
C ALA A 218 -6.10 -26.39 5.39
N GLU A 219 -5.28 -25.83 4.50
CA GLU A 219 -5.67 -24.68 3.65
C GLU A 219 -6.66 -25.08 2.55
N LEU A 220 -6.54 -26.28 1.97
CA LEU A 220 -7.53 -26.81 1.01
C LEU A 220 -8.90 -27.03 1.69
N ALA A 221 -8.93 -27.68 2.85
CA ALA A 221 -10.15 -27.89 3.61
C ALA A 221 -10.81 -26.57 4.05
N HIS A 222 -10.01 -25.58 4.46
CA HIS A 222 -10.48 -24.21 4.72
C HIS A 222 -11.13 -23.59 3.48
N ARG A 223 -10.45 -23.61 2.33
CA ARG A 223 -10.99 -23.05 1.07
C ARG A 223 -12.29 -23.74 0.65
N GLN A 224 -12.38 -25.07 0.79
CA GLN A 224 -13.61 -25.83 0.51
C GLN A 224 -14.76 -25.43 1.44
N ALA A 225 -14.53 -25.38 2.75
CA ALA A 225 -15.54 -24.98 3.74
C ALA A 225 -15.99 -23.51 3.55
N ARG A 226 -15.03 -22.61 3.29
CA ARG A 226 -15.27 -21.21 2.93
C ARG A 226 -16.12 -21.11 1.67
N ASP A 227 -15.75 -21.78 0.59
CA ASP A 227 -16.41 -21.62 -0.70
C ASP A 227 -17.82 -22.23 -0.73
N ALA A 228 -18.04 -23.32 0.02
CA ALA A 228 -19.38 -23.87 0.25
C ALA A 228 -20.28 -22.88 1.04
N ALA A 229 -19.75 -22.27 2.10
CA ALA A 229 -20.45 -21.27 2.89
C ALA A 229 -20.75 -19.99 2.07
N LEU A 230 -19.76 -19.51 1.31
CA LEU A 230 -19.89 -18.33 0.45
C LEU A 230 -20.86 -18.52 -0.73
N ALA A 231 -21.01 -19.75 -1.24
CA ALA A 231 -22.03 -20.07 -2.25
C ALA A 231 -23.46 -19.85 -1.70
N GLN A 232 -23.68 -20.21 -0.43
CA GLN A 232 -24.97 -20.04 0.28
C GLN A 232 -25.19 -18.64 0.86
N LEU A 233 -24.17 -17.75 0.83
CA LEU A 233 -24.18 -16.45 1.49
C LEU A 233 -25.39 -15.57 1.13
N THR A 234 -26.19 -15.24 2.14
CA THR A 234 -27.30 -14.29 2.07
C THR A 234 -26.85 -12.88 2.47
N PHE A 235 -27.70 -11.87 2.24
CA PHE A 235 -27.39 -10.50 2.66
C PHE A 235 -27.61 -10.39 4.19
N PRO A 236 -26.69 -9.77 4.97
CA PRO A 236 -26.69 -9.85 6.44
C PRO A 236 -27.71 -8.93 7.13
N HIS A 237 -28.71 -8.46 6.39
CA HIS A 237 -29.78 -7.57 6.85
C HIS A 237 -31.10 -7.99 6.17
N GLN A 238 -32.24 -7.66 6.78
CA GLN A 238 -33.59 -8.02 6.26
C GLN A 238 -33.83 -7.59 4.80
N GLY A 239 -33.18 -6.53 4.33
CA GLY A 239 -33.22 -6.10 2.94
C GLY A 239 -32.08 -5.12 2.62
N PHE A 240 -31.89 -4.86 1.32
CA PHE A 240 -30.98 -3.83 0.84
C PHE A 240 -31.56 -2.44 1.08
N ARG A 241 -30.72 -1.47 1.46
CA ARG A 241 -31.07 -0.04 1.44
C ARG A 241 -31.30 0.45 0.00
N PRO A 242 -32.03 1.55 -0.22
CA PRO A 242 -32.13 2.19 -1.54
C PRO A 242 -30.75 2.37 -2.19
N GLY A 243 -30.64 2.03 -3.48
CA GLY A 243 -29.38 2.04 -4.23
C GLY A 243 -28.34 0.97 -3.86
N GLN A 244 -28.39 0.40 -2.65
CA GLN A 244 -27.40 -0.59 -2.18
C GLN A 244 -27.42 -1.90 -2.98
N ARG A 245 -28.59 -2.31 -3.48
CA ARG A 245 -28.74 -3.50 -4.35
C ARG A 245 -28.09 -3.28 -5.72
N GLU A 246 -28.21 -2.07 -6.27
CA GLU A 246 -27.61 -1.67 -7.55
C GLU A 246 -26.09 -1.69 -7.45
N LEU A 247 -25.53 -1.08 -6.40
CA LEU A 247 -24.10 -1.16 -6.06
C LEU A 247 -23.64 -2.62 -5.98
N ALA A 248 -24.35 -3.46 -5.23
CA ALA A 248 -23.97 -4.85 -5.04
C ALA A 248 -24.01 -5.65 -6.35
N GLN A 249 -25.03 -5.42 -7.20
CA GLN A 249 -25.14 -6.05 -8.52
C GLN A 249 -24.04 -5.60 -9.48
N ALA A 250 -23.68 -4.31 -9.48
CA ALA A 250 -22.57 -3.79 -10.29
C ALA A 250 -21.23 -4.42 -9.88
N VAL A 251 -20.94 -4.48 -8.58
CA VAL A 251 -19.69 -5.07 -8.06
C VAL A 251 -19.63 -6.57 -8.32
N TYR A 252 -20.73 -7.31 -8.15
CA TYR A 252 -20.82 -8.73 -8.49
C TYR A 252 -20.54 -8.96 -9.98
N ASN A 253 -21.18 -8.17 -10.85
CA ASN A 253 -21.00 -8.29 -12.30
C ASN A 253 -19.59 -7.91 -12.77
N ALA A 254 -18.95 -6.90 -12.16
CA ALA A 254 -17.57 -6.53 -12.45
C ALA A 254 -16.58 -7.64 -12.05
N ASN A 255 -16.79 -8.27 -10.89
CA ASN A 255 -15.99 -9.42 -10.47
C ASN A 255 -16.29 -10.66 -11.31
N ARG A 256 -17.54 -10.91 -11.72
CA ARG A 256 -17.87 -12.02 -12.64
C ARG A 256 -17.28 -11.85 -14.05
N ALA A 257 -17.07 -10.60 -14.48
CA ALA A 257 -16.49 -10.26 -15.79
C ALA A 257 -14.96 -10.08 -15.75
N GLY A 258 -14.33 -10.06 -14.58
CA GLY A 258 -12.89 -9.84 -14.44
C GLY A 258 -12.39 -8.46 -14.88
N ARG A 259 -13.19 -7.40 -14.65
CA ARG A 259 -12.87 -6.03 -15.09
C ARG A 259 -13.02 -4.97 -14.00
N PRO A 260 -12.37 -3.80 -14.11
CA PRO A 260 -12.52 -2.70 -13.16
C PRO A 260 -13.93 -2.07 -13.14
N LEU A 261 -14.26 -1.45 -12.00
CA LEU A 261 -15.52 -0.74 -11.76
C LEU A 261 -15.25 0.58 -11.01
N LEU A 262 -15.73 1.69 -11.56
CA LEU A 262 -15.82 2.98 -10.89
C LEU A 262 -17.26 3.19 -10.41
N ALA A 263 -17.48 3.18 -9.09
CA ALA A 263 -18.80 3.20 -8.47
C ALA A 263 -19.01 4.46 -7.61
N GLN A 264 -19.69 5.46 -8.17
CA GLN A 264 -20.19 6.58 -7.37
C GLN A 264 -21.34 6.07 -6.49
N ALA A 265 -21.13 6.14 -5.18
CA ALA A 265 -22.02 5.61 -4.16
C ALA A 265 -22.06 6.57 -2.96
N PRO A 266 -23.21 7.20 -2.64
CA PRO A 266 -23.31 8.19 -1.56
C PRO A 266 -23.01 7.61 -0.17
N THR A 267 -22.86 8.50 0.81
CA THR A 267 -22.87 8.14 2.23
C THR A 267 -24.22 7.55 2.66
N GLY A 268 -24.27 6.88 3.83
CA GLY A 268 -25.52 6.33 4.38
C GLY A 268 -26.01 5.00 3.78
N ILE A 269 -25.78 4.72 2.48
CA ILE A 269 -26.31 3.49 1.83
C ILE A 269 -25.66 2.18 2.27
N GLY A 270 -24.66 2.21 3.17
CA GLY A 270 -23.95 1.01 3.61
C GLY A 270 -22.97 0.46 2.56
N LYS A 271 -22.12 1.35 2.00
CA LYS A 271 -21.13 1.02 0.96
C LYS A 271 -20.33 -0.25 1.25
N SER A 272 -19.68 -0.34 2.41
CA SER A 272 -18.68 -1.38 2.68
C SER A 272 -19.26 -2.81 2.73
N VAL A 273 -20.48 -2.99 3.23
CA VAL A 273 -21.19 -4.29 3.10
C VAL A 273 -21.73 -4.48 1.69
N GLY A 274 -22.21 -3.40 1.04
CA GLY A 274 -22.65 -3.40 -0.36
C GLY A 274 -21.56 -3.72 -1.38
N THR A 275 -20.27 -3.54 -1.05
CA THR A 275 -19.12 -3.93 -1.89
C THR A 275 -18.46 -5.23 -1.44
N LEU A 276 -18.40 -5.54 -0.14
CA LEU A 276 -17.80 -6.79 0.34
C LEU A 276 -18.69 -8.03 0.12
N PHE A 277 -20.00 -7.94 0.39
CA PHE A 277 -20.97 -9.03 0.13
C PHE A 277 -20.90 -9.59 -1.31
N PRO A 278 -20.99 -8.77 -2.38
CA PRO A 278 -20.98 -9.29 -3.74
C PRO A 278 -19.63 -9.88 -4.17
N VAL A 279 -18.49 -9.37 -3.66
CA VAL A 279 -17.18 -9.98 -3.95
C VAL A 279 -17.09 -11.36 -3.29
N LEU A 280 -17.50 -11.48 -2.02
CA LEU A 280 -17.52 -12.77 -1.34
C LEU A 280 -18.52 -13.74 -1.98
N LYS A 281 -19.66 -13.28 -2.51
CA LYS A 281 -20.60 -14.11 -3.27
C LYS A 281 -20.07 -14.49 -4.68
N ALA A 282 -19.15 -13.71 -5.24
CA ALA A 282 -18.43 -14.05 -6.48
C ALA A 282 -17.23 -14.97 -6.25
N MET A 283 -16.63 -14.97 -5.04
CA MET A 283 -15.37 -15.64 -4.71
C MET A 283 -15.31 -17.13 -5.10
N PRO A 284 -16.31 -17.98 -4.80
CA PRO A 284 -16.30 -19.38 -5.24
C PRO A 284 -16.39 -19.51 -6.77
N GLY A 285 -17.39 -18.87 -7.38
CA GLY A 285 -17.68 -18.98 -8.82
C GLY A 285 -16.61 -18.37 -9.73
N GLN A 286 -15.78 -17.47 -9.19
CA GLN A 286 -14.65 -16.86 -9.90
C GLN A 286 -13.28 -17.39 -9.45
N ARG A 287 -13.25 -18.36 -8.52
CA ARG A 287 -12.02 -18.92 -7.92
C ARG A 287 -11.08 -17.81 -7.44
N LEU A 288 -11.58 -16.88 -6.61
CA LEU A 288 -10.75 -15.79 -6.07
C LEU A 288 -9.90 -16.30 -4.89
N ASP A 289 -8.62 -15.94 -4.88
CA ASP A 289 -7.71 -16.29 -3.79
C ASP A 289 -7.83 -15.35 -2.59
N LYS A 290 -8.05 -14.06 -2.88
CA LYS A 290 -7.97 -12.95 -1.92
C LYS A 290 -8.97 -11.85 -2.24
N VAL A 291 -9.45 -11.18 -1.19
CA VAL A 291 -10.11 -9.87 -1.26
C VAL A 291 -9.28 -8.86 -0.47
N PHE A 292 -8.85 -7.78 -1.11
CA PHE A 292 -8.13 -6.69 -0.46
C PHE A 292 -9.05 -5.49 -0.31
N PHE A 293 -9.45 -5.17 0.93
CA PHE A 293 -10.25 -3.98 1.23
C PHE A 293 -9.32 -2.86 1.69
N LEU A 294 -9.09 -1.91 0.80
CA LEU A 294 -8.12 -0.84 0.96
C LEU A 294 -8.84 0.48 1.30
N SER A 295 -8.42 1.15 2.36
CA SER A 295 -8.93 2.47 2.74
C SER A 295 -7.81 3.36 3.27
N ALA A 296 -7.78 4.62 2.83
CA ALA A 296 -6.77 5.61 3.22
C ALA A 296 -6.80 6.02 4.71
N ARG A 297 -7.81 5.58 5.47
CA ARG A 297 -8.13 6.05 6.82
C ARG A 297 -8.46 4.87 7.74
N SER A 298 -8.13 5.00 9.03
CA SER A 298 -8.46 4.01 10.08
C SER A 298 -9.97 3.78 10.21
N THR A 299 -10.77 4.85 10.10
CA THR A 299 -12.24 4.77 10.16
C THR A 299 -12.82 3.88 9.04
N GLY A 300 -12.36 4.04 7.80
CA GLY A 300 -12.81 3.18 6.68
C GLY A 300 -12.41 1.71 6.86
N ARG A 301 -11.24 1.43 7.43
CA ARG A 301 -10.84 0.05 7.81
C ARG A 301 -11.73 -0.53 8.91
N ALA A 302 -12.10 0.25 9.93
CA ALA A 302 -13.02 -0.19 10.97
C ALA A 302 -14.41 -0.57 10.40
N VAL A 303 -14.94 0.22 9.45
CA VAL A 303 -16.21 -0.10 8.77
C VAL A 303 -16.07 -1.35 7.89
N ALA A 304 -14.90 -1.59 7.29
CA ALA A 304 -14.63 -2.83 6.54
C ALA A 304 -14.60 -4.08 7.43
N LEU A 305 -13.94 -3.99 8.59
CA LEU A 305 -13.92 -5.06 9.60
C LEU A 305 -15.32 -5.33 10.15
N HIS A 306 -16.12 -4.29 10.42
CA HIS A 306 -17.52 -4.42 10.83
C HIS A 306 -18.36 -5.12 9.75
N ALA A 307 -18.22 -4.73 8.47
CA ALA A 307 -18.93 -5.37 7.37
C ALA A 307 -18.55 -6.86 7.22
N ALA A 308 -17.26 -7.19 7.41
CA ALA A 308 -16.80 -8.58 7.40
C ALA A 308 -17.37 -9.37 8.59
N ALA A 309 -17.39 -8.81 9.80
CA ALA A 309 -17.98 -9.44 10.98
C ALA A 309 -19.49 -9.70 10.82
N ALA A 310 -20.23 -8.73 10.28
CA ALA A 310 -21.66 -8.88 9.97
C ALA A 310 -21.91 -10.03 8.98
N LEU A 311 -21.09 -10.16 7.94
CA LEU A 311 -21.18 -11.25 6.96
C LEU A 311 -20.79 -12.62 7.58
N ARG A 312 -19.78 -12.66 8.45
CA ARG A 312 -19.44 -13.88 9.21
C ARG A 312 -20.59 -14.36 10.10
N GLY A 313 -21.35 -13.44 10.69
CA GLY A 313 -22.57 -13.76 11.47
C GLY A 313 -23.73 -14.32 10.63
N HIS A 314 -23.73 -14.12 9.31
CA HIS A 314 -24.83 -14.48 8.40
C HIS A 314 -24.36 -15.44 7.29
N GLY A 315 -23.67 -16.52 7.67
CA GLY A 315 -23.33 -17.62 6.75
C GLY A 315 -21.92 -17.59 6.16
N ALA A 316 -21.06 -16.64 6.52
CA ALA A 316 -19.64 -16.65 6.15
C ALA A 316 -18.71 -17.07 7.31
N GLN A 317 -19.15 -17.91 8.25
CA GLN A 317 -18.40 -18.25 9.47
C GLN A 317 -16.94 -18.68 9.23
N PRO A 318 -16.59 -19.48 8.20
CA PRO A 318 -15.19 -19.90 7.97
C PRO A 318 -14.25 -18.77 7.54
N LEU A 319 -14.78 -17.64 7.05
CA LEU A 319 -14.01 -16.57 6.44
C LEU A 319 -12.95 -16.01 7.39
N ARG A 320 -11.68 -16.00 6.94
CA ARG A 320 -10.53 -15.47 7.67
C ARG A 320 -10.24 -14.03 7.26
N VAL A 321 -10.28 -13.12 8.23
CA VAL A 321 -10.18 -11.65 8.04
C VAL A 321 -8.98 -11.11 8.81
N LEU A 322 -8.12 -10.31 8.16
CA LEU A 322 -6.88 -9.74 8.73
C LEU A 322 -6.87 -8.21 8.58
N GLU A 323 -6.45 -7.46 9.62
CA GLU A 323 -6.06 -6.05 9.47
C GLU A 323 -4.54 -5.91 9.34
N LEU A 324 -4.07 -5.21 8.31
CA LEU A 324 -2.68 -4.77 8.22
C LEU A 324 -2.53 -3.35 8.78
N THR A 325 -1.67 -3.24 9.80
CA THR A 325 -1.31 -1.99 10.48
C THR A 325 0.17 -1.66 10.23
N ALA A 326 0.48 -0.38 9.99
CA ALA A 326 1.86 0.10 9.83
C ALA A 326 2.72 -0.16 11.08
N ARG A 327 4.04 -0.42 10.91
CA ARG A 327 4.93 -0.79 12.05
C ARG A 327 4.85 0.21 13.20
N ASP A 328 4.72 1.50 12.92
CA ASP A 328 4.71 2.53 13.97
C ASP A 328 3.43 2.58 14.83
N LYS A 329 2.37 1.85 14.44
CA LYS A 329 1.20 1.54 15.28
C LYS A 329 1.11 0.04 15.66
N ALA A 330 2.04 -0.80 15.22
CA ALA A 330 2.05 -2.26 15.45
C ALA A 330 3.35 -2.80 16.09
N CYS A 331 4.26 -1.94 16.55
CA CYS A 331 5.50 -2.37 17.18
C CYS A 331 5.50 -2.01 18.67
N GLU A 332 5.59 -3.04 19.50
CA GLU A 332 5.77 -2.91 20.96
C GLU A 332 7.16 -2.38 21.34
N HIS A 333 8.09 -2.31 20.38
CA HIS A 333 9.46 -1.81 20.54
C HIS A 333 9.83 -0.84 19.41
N PRO A 334 9.27 0.38 19.39
CA PRO A 334 9.46 1.34 18.29
C PRO A 334 10.90 1.86 18.19
N ASP A 335 11.61 1.95 19.31
CA ASP A 335 12.96 2.52 19.41
C ASP A 335 14.09 1.48 19.20
N LEU A 336 13.74 0.19 19.05
CA LEU A 336 14.70 -0.88 18.77
C LEU A 336 14.77 -1.21 17.27
N ALA A 337 15.95 -1.68 16.84
CA ALA A 337 16.19 -2.13 15.47
C ALA A 337 15.64 -3.56 15.26
N CYS A 338 15.25 -3.89 14.04
CA CYS A 338 14.62 -5.17 13.71
C CYS A 338 15.66 -6.26 13.37
N HIS A 339 16.48 -6.61 14.34
CA HIS A 339 17.35 -7.81 14.35
C HIS A 339 17.40 -8.35 15.78
N GLY A 340 17.65 -9.66 15.97
CA GLY A 340 17.47 -10.29 17.29
C GLY A 340 18.52 -9.92 18.35
N GLU A 341 19.67 -9.38 17.97
CA GLU A 341 20.58 -8.72 18.91
C GLU A 341 19.91 -7.51 19.59
N SER A 342 19.17 -6.69 18.83
CA SER A 342 18.52 -5.47 19.32
C SER A 342 17.11 -5.68 19.87
N CYS A 343 16.32 -6.60 19.29
CA CYS A 343 14.88 -6.73 19.60
C CYS A 343 14.48 -8.16 20.01
N PRO A 344 13.91 -8.38 21.21
CA PRO A 344 13.55 -9.72 21.71
C PRO A 344 12.41 -10.39 20.92
N LEU A 345 11.57 -9.59 20.25
CA LEU A 345 10.52 -10.08 19.35
C LEU A 345 11.05 -10.46 17.95
N ALA A 346 12.32 -10.16 17.66
CA ALA A 346 13.02 -10.53 16.42
C ALA A 346 13.97 -11.73 16.61
N ARG A 347 14.55 -11.89 17.82
CA ARG A 347 15.40 -13.04 18.16
C ARG A 347 14.63 -14.36 18.06
N GLY A 348 15.14 -15.37 17.38
CA GLY A 348 14.42 -16.63 17.16
C GLY A 348 12.98 -16.46 16.64
N PHE A 349 12.76 -15.50 15.73
CA PHE A 349 11.44 -15.23 15.16
C PHE A 349 10.94 -16.43 14.34
N TYR A 350 11.79 -17.01 13.49
CA TYR A 350 11.40 -18.11 12.62
C TYR A 350 11.19 -19.42 13.37
N ASP A 351 11.87 -19.63 14.49
CA ASP A 351 11.70 -20.83 15.33
C ASP A 351 10.32 -20.83 16.03
N ARG A 352 9.83 -19.64 16.38
CA ARG A 352 8.54 -19.44 17.07
C ARG A 352 7.37 -19.24 16.10
N LEU A 353 7.65 -18.90 14.85
CA LEU A 353 6.66 -18.66 13.80
C LEU A 353 5.74 -19.87 13.49
N PRO A 354 6.21 -21.15 13.45
CA PRO A 354 5.34 -22.30 13.23
C PRO A 354 4.20 -22.42 14.25
N ALA A 355 4.48 -22.23 15.55
CA ALA A 355 3.47 -22.27 16.60
C ALA A 355 2.47 -21.12 16.47
N ALA A 356 2.97 -19.90 16.24
CA ALA A 356 2.12 -18.72 16.03
C ALA A 356 1.24 -18.82 14.77
N ARG A 357 1.75 -19.43 13.70
CA ARG A 357 0.95 -19.76 12.49
C ARG A 357 -0.15 -20.77 12.83
N GLU A 358 0.17 -21.83 13.58
CA GLU A 358 -0.78 -22.89 13.90
C GLU A 358 -1.94 -22.38 14.76
N ALA A 359 -1.64 -21.66 15.85
CA ALA A 359 -2.66 -21.00 16.67
C ALA A 359 -3.53 -20.03 15.85
N ALA A 360 -2.93 -19.27 14.91
CA ALA A 360 -3.67 -18.38 14.04
C ALA A 360 -4.67 -19.08 13.10
N ARG A 361 -4.54 -20.38 12.81
CA ARG A 361 -5.53 -21.13 12.01
C ARG A 361 -6.90 -21.15 12.68
N ALA A 362 -6.94 -21.25 14.01
CA ALA A 362 -8.15 -21.23 14.82
C ALA A 362 -8.76 -19.82 14.97
N MET A 363 -8.01 -18.76 14.61
CA MET A 363 -8.45 -17.37 14.69
C MET A 363 -9.02 -16.88 13.35
N PRO A 364 -10.36 -16.77 13.18
CA PRO A 364 -10.96 -16.31 11.93
C PRO A 364 -10.96 -14.77 11.81
N VAL A 365 -10.81 -14.03 12.90
CA VAL A 365 -10.64 -12.57 12.89
C VAL A 365 -9.29 -12.25 13.51
N ARG A 366 -8.50 -11.47 12.76
CA ARG A 366 -7.10 -11.15 13.01
C ARG A 366 -6.91 -9.64 12.85
N ASP A 367 -7.67 -8.87 13.63
CA ASP A 367 -7.46 -7.41 13.73
C ASP A 367 -6.17 -7.07 14.50
N ARG A 368 -5.86 -5.78 14.62
CA ARG A 368 -4.66 -5.29 15.32
C ARG A 368 -4.55 -5.81 16.77
N ALA A 369 -5.65 -5.97 17.51
CA ALA A 369 -5.61 -6.46 18.89
C ALA A 369 -5.41 -7.98 18.93
N ALA A 370 -6.19 -8.71 18.14
CA ALA A 370 -6.09 -10.17 18.05
C ALA A 370 -4.68 -10.63 17.60
N VAL A 371 -4.08 -9.96 16.62
CA VAL A 371 -2.70 -10.27 16.16
C VAL A 371 -1.65 -9.87 17.21
N ARG A 372 -1.83 -8.77 17.95
CA ARG A 372 -0.91 -8.39 19.03
C ARG A 372 -0.92 -9.42 20.16
N ASP A 373 -2.11 -9.87 20.56
CA ASP A 373 -2.24 -10.74 21.72
C ASP A 373 -1.76 -12.16 21.42
N LEU A 374 -2.01 -12.69 20.21
CA LEU A 374 -1.35 -13.88 19.67
C LEU A 374 0.17 -13.72 19.59
N ALA A 375 0.65 -12.57 19.11
CA ALA A 375 2.09 -12.33 18.98
C ALA A 375 2.78 -12.28 20.35
N ARG A 376 2.10 -11.73 21.37
CA ARG A 376 2.55 -11.76 22.78
C ARG A 376 2.62 -13.20 23.32
N GLU A 377 1.62 -14.02 23.05
CA GLU A 377 1.57 -15.43 23.49
C GLU A 377 2.78 -16.24 23.00
N HIS A 378 3.17 -16.08 21.74
CA HIS A 378 4.37 -16.70 21.17
C HIS A 378 5.64 -15.81 21.25
N ALA A 379 5.57 -14.68 21.97
CA ALA A 379 6.60 -13.66 22.13
C ALA A 379 7.29 -13.18 20.82
N ILE A 380 6.57 -13.21 19.70
CA ILE A 380 7.03 -12.93 18.33
C ILE A 380 6.62 -11.50 17.89
N CYS A 381 7.23 -10.93 16.84
CA CYS A 381 6.89 -9.57 16.41
C CYS A 381 5.53 -9.48 15.70
N PRO A 382 4.52 -8.76 16.25
CA PRO A 382 3.17 -8.69 15.66
C PRO A 382 3.15 -8.07 14.26
N TYR A 383 3.99 -7.09 13.98
CA TYR A 383 4.05 -6.44 12.66
C TYR A 383 4.51 -7.39 11.54
N TYR A 384 5.43 -8.32 11.82
CA TYR A 384 5.88 -9.31 10.84
C TYR A 384 5.00 -10.57 10.84
N LEU A 385 4.42 -10.94 11.99
CA LEU A 385 3.36 -11.95 12.05
C LEU A 385 2.17 -11.54 11.17
N ALA A 386 1.69 -10.30 11.25
CA ALA A 386 0.60 -9.79 10.42
C ALA A 386 0.88 -9.93 8.91
N GLN A 387 2.11 -9.63 8.46
CA GLN A 387 2.51 -9.80 7.06
C GLN A 387 2.55 -11.28 6.65
N GLU A 388 3.02 -12.17 7.52
CA GLU A 388 3.00 -13.61 7.27
C GLU A 388 1.55 -14.13 7.12
N LEU A 389 0.65 -13.70 8.02
CA LEU A 389 -0.76 -14.09 8.07
C LEU A 389 -1.57 -13.72 6.82
N VAL A 390 -1.08 -12.84 5.95
CA VAL A 390 -1.71 -12.50 4.65
C VAL A 390 -1.96 -13.75 3.81
N ARG A 391 -1.00 -14.69 3.79
CA ARG A 391 -1.09 -15.88 2.91
C ARG A 391 -2.26 -16.79 3.29
N TRP A 392 -2.60 -16.87 4.57
CA TRP A 392 -3.67 -17.73 5.11
C TRP A 392 -4.94 -16.95 5.48
N SER A 393 -5.11 -15.72 4.99
CA SER A 393 -6.31 -14.88 5.19
C SER A 393 -7.07 -14.70 3.88
N ASP A 394 -8.41 -14.72 3.91
CA ASP A 394 -9.25 -14.57 2.71
C ASP A 394 -9.50 -13.09 2.39
N VAL A 395 -9.79 -12.30 3.43
CA VAL A 395 -9.97 -10.85 3.36
C VAL A 395 -8.83 -10.17 4.11
N VAL A 396 -8.18 -9.20 3.47
CA VAL A 396 -7.17 -8.35 4.11
C VAL A 396 -7.62 -6.90 4.04
N VAL A 397 -7.80 -6.27 5.19
CA VAL A 397 -8.16 -4.87 5.36
C VAL A 397 -6.88 -4.06 5.58
N ALA A 398 -6.58 -3.09 4.71
CA ALA A 398 -5.29 -2.39 4.70
C ALA A 398 -5.39 -0.93 4.22
N ASP A 399 -4.28 -0.21 4.26
CA ASP A 399 -4.11 1.08 3.59
C ASP A 399 -3.68 0.90 2.12
N TYR A 400 -3.97 1.89 1.26
CA TYR A 400 -3.63 1.86 -0.18
C TYR A 400 -2.16 1.53 -0.47
N ASN A 401 -1.21 1.97 0.37
CA ASN A 401 0.22 1.74 0.17
C ASN A 401 0.55 0.24 0.09
N TYR A 402 -0.23 -0.63 0.73
CA TYR A 402 0.01 -2.07 0.69
C TYR A 402 -0.23 -2.71 -0.70
N TYR A 403 -0.93 -2.06 -1.63
CA TYR A 403 -1.17 -2.56 -2.99
C TYR A 403 -0.71 -1.60 -4.11
N PHE A 404 -0.86 -0.29 -3.91
CA PHE A 404 -0.59 0.73 -4.94
C PHE A 404 0.78 1.41 -4.85
N ASP A 405 1.54 1.22 -3.77
CA ASP A 405 2.90 1.74 -3.69
C ASP A 405 3.88 1.02 -4.64
N ARG A 406 5.05 1.63 -4.86
CA ARG A 406 6.17 0.98 -5.56
C ARG A 406 6.59 -0.33 -4.87
N SER A 407 6.66 -0.33 -3.54
CA SER A 407 7.10 -1.42 -2.66
C SER A 407 5.95 -2.29 -2.10
N ALA A 408 4.74 -2.14 -2.64
CA ALA A 408 3.50 -2.73 -2.16
C ALA A 408 3.52 -4.27 -1.96
N MET A 409 3.51 -4.71 -0.69
CA MET A 409 3.48 -6.12 -0.29
C MET A 409 2.38 -6.95 -0.98
N LEU A 410 1.12 -6.48 -0.94
CA LEU A 410 -0.01 -7.27 -1.42
C LEU A 410 0.03 -7.42 -2.93
N TYR A 411 0.50 -6.40 -3.67
CA TYR A 411 0.77 -6.53 -5.10
C TYR A 411 1.92 -7.52 -5.37
N ALA A 412 3.05 -7.40 -4.65
CA ALA A 412 4.19 -8.30 -4.81
C ALA A 412 3.79 -9.76 -4.54
N LEU A 413 3.02 -10.02 -3.48
CA LEU A 413 2.46 -11.34 -3.19
C LEU A 413 1.45 -11.79 -4.26
N THR A 414 0.60 -10.90 -4.78
CA THR A 414 -0.35 -11.22 -5.86
C THR A 414 0.36 -11.76 -7.09
N VAL A 415 1.39 -11.04 -7.56
CA VAL A 415 2.15 -11.44 -8.75
C VAL A 415 3.00 -12.69 -8.47
N ALA A 416 3.72 -12.75 -7.34
CA ALA A 416 4.58 -13.89 -7.01
C ALA A 416 3.81 -15.20 -6.78
N ASN A 417 2.55 -15.13 -6.32
CA ASN A 417 1.71 -16.30 -6.09
C ASN A 417 0.68 -16.55 -7.21
N GLY A 418 0.62 -15.70 -8.24
CA GLY A 418 -0.41 -15.77 -9.30
C GLY A 418 -1.85 -15.61 -8.80
N TRP A 419 -2.07 -14.92 -7.68
CA TRP A 419 -3.36 -14.87 -6.99
C TRP A 419 -4.43 -14.17 -7.81
N ARG A 420 -5.63 -14.77 -7.87
CA ARG A 420 -6.84 -14.11 -8.38
C ARG A 420 -7.41 -13.18 -7.31
N ALA A 421 -6.77 -12.03 -7.13
CA ALA A 421 -7.14 -11.04 -6.12
C ALA A 421 -8.22 -10.07 -6.61
N SER A 422 -9.25 -9.83 -5.80
CA SER A 422 -10.20 -8.72 -5.99
C SER A 422 -9.84 -7.56 -5.06
N VAL A 423 -9.76 -6.34 -5.60
CA VAL A 423 -9.33 -5.15 -4.88
C VAL A 423 -10.50 -4.18 -4.72
N LEU A 424 -10.95 -3.99 -3.48
CA LEU A 424 -11.96 -3.02 -3.08
C LEU A 424 -11.25 -1.77 -2.55
N VAL A 425 -11.50 -0.60 -3.14
CA VAL A 425 -10.89 0.68 -2.73
C VAL A 425 -11.96 1.64 -2.25
N ASP A 426 -12.10 1.76 -0.93
CA ASP A 426 -13.02 2.72 -0.30
C ASP A 426 -12.43 4.13 -0.26
N GLU A 427 -13.31 5.12 -0.40
CA GLU A 427 -13.00 6.54 -0.60
C GLU A 427 -11.95 6.80 -1.68
N ALA A 428 -12.09 6.06 -2.79
CA ALA A 428 -11.18 6.03 -3.94
C ALA A 428 -10.81 7.41 -4.54
N HIS A 429 -11.57 8.47 -4.25
CA HIS A 429 -11.20 9.83 -4.61
C HIS A 429 -9.84 10.27 -4.05
N ASN A 430 -9.39 9.65 -2.95
CA ASN A 430 -8.07 9.89 -2.35
C ASN A 430 -6.93 9.25 -3.15
N LEU A 431 -7.20 8.26 -4.01
CA LEU A 431 -6.16 7.48 -4.68
C LEU A 431 -5.31 8.32 -5.64
N VAL A 432 -5.86 9.42 -6.19
CA VAL A 432 -5.10 10.36 -7.04
C VAL A 432 -3.97 11.02 -6.23
N GLU A 433 -4.29 11.66 -5.09
CA GLU A 433 -3.27 12.30 -4.24
C GLU A 433 -2.35 11.29 -3.55
N ARG A 434 -2.88 10.14 -3.15
CA ARG A 434 -2.08 9.06 -2.55
C ARG A 434 -1.11 8.46 -3.57
N GLY A 435 -1.53 8.26 -4.83
CA GLY A 435 -0.67 7.83 -5.93
C GLY A 435 0.42 8.85 -6.26
N ARG A 436 0.06 10.14 -6.38
CA ARG A 436 1.03 11.24 -6.53
C ARG A 436 2.10 11.22 -5.44
N ALA A 437 1.72 10.96 -4.19
CA ALA A 437 2.64 10.87 -3.07
C ALA A 437 3.55 9.61 -3.10
N MET A 438 3.00 8.43 -3.45
CA MET A 438 3.79 7.19 -3.62
C MET A 438 4.88 7.36 -4.68
N TYR A 439 4.54 8.02 -5.79
CA TYR A 439 5.41 8.19 -6.96
C TYR A 439 6.11 9.56 -7.02
N THR A 440 6.33 10.20 -5.87
CA THR A 440 7.14 11.44 -5.75
C THR A 440 8.36 11.23 -4.86
N ALA A 441 9.56 11.53 -5.40
CA ALA A 441 10.83 11.53 -4.65
C ALA A 441 11.31 12.95 -4.42
N GLU A 442 11.71 13.27 -3.18
CA GLU A 442 12.29 14.56 -2.81
C GLU A 442 13.66 14.35 -2.18
N LEU A 443 14.66 15.05 -2.69
CA LEU A 443 16.04 15.06 -2.21
C LEU A 443 16.34 16.44 -1.62
N ASP A 444 16.78 16.45 -0.36
CA ASP A 444 17.10 17.68 0.37
C ASP A 444 18.61 17.80 0.62
N PRO A 445 19.26 18.93 0.25
CA PRO A 445 20.70 19.09 0.44
C PRO A 445 21.11 19.25 1.90
N GLN A 446 20.19 19.25 2.87
CA GLN A 446 20.51 19.12 4.29
C GLN A 446 21.06 17.74 4.63
N ALA A 447 20.39 16.65 4.25
CA ALA A 447 20.84 15.29 4.54
C ALA A 447 22.26 15.04 4.00
N LEU A 448 22.53 15.46 2.75
CA LEU A 448 23.86 15.38 2.13
C LEU A 448 24.92 16.24 2.87
N ARG A 449 24.55 17.39 3.45
CA ARG A 449 25.48 18.21 4.25
C ARG A 449 25.75 17.62 5.63
N GLU A 450 24.79 16.92 6.22
CA GLU A 450 24.92 16.26 7.51
C GLU A 450 25.83 15.04 7.40
N LEU A 451 25.58 14.16 6.42
CA LEU A 451 26.45 13.02 6.12
C LEU A 451 27.90 13.42 5.84
N ARG A 452 28.11 14.52 5.11
CA ARG A 452 29.47 15.03 4.81
C ARG A 452 30.28 15.51 6.01
N ARG A 453 29.69 15.64 7.21
CA ARG A 453 30.43 16.01 8.44
C ARG A 453 31.19 14.85 9.08
N GLY A 454 30.67 13.63 8.95
CA GLY A 454 31.25 12.41 9.53
C GLY A 454 31.59 11.33 8.48
N ALA A 455 31.59 11.69 7.20
CA ALA A 455 31.70 10.74 6.10
C ALA A 455 32.99 9.89 6.16
N PRO A 456 32.88 8.54 6.20
CA PRO A 456 34.00 7.62 6.01
C PRO A 456 34.81 7.93 4.75
N ALA A 457 36.09 7.56 4.75
CA ALA A 457 37.02 7.88 3.66
C ALA A 457 36.49 7.47 2.26
N LEU A 458 35.88 6.29 2.15
CA LEU A 458 35.25 5.77 0.93
C LEU A 458 34.09 6.64 0.41
N LEU A 459 33.30 7.23 1.31
CA LEU A 459 32.14 8.06 0.98
C LEU A 459 32.50 9.54 0.78
N SER A 460 33.64 9.99 1.33
CA SER A 460 34.08 11.39 1.29
C SER A 460 34.12 11.99 -0.13
N ARG A 461 34.70 11.26 -1.09
CA ARG A 461 34.85 11.70 -2.50
C ARG A 461 33.51 11.67 -3.26
N PRO A 462 32.71 10.58 -3.25
CA PRO A 462 31.37 10.56 -3.86
C PRO A 462 30.43 11.64 -3.31
N LEU A 463 30.30 11.76 -1.98
CA LEU A 463 29.44 12.77 -1.35
C LEU A 463 29.90 14.20 -1.71
N ALA A 464 31.21 14.46 -1.78
CA ALA A 464 31.74 15.75 -2.24
C ALA A 464 31.48 16.01 -3.73
N ARG A 465 31.53 14.99 -4.60
CA ARG A 465 31.18 15.12 -6.02
C ARG A 465 29.70 15.44 -6.19
N LEU A 466 28.82 14.69 -5.54
CA LEU A 466 27.37 14.94 -5.56
C LEU A 466 27.05 16.35 -5.03
N ALA A 467 27.67 16.77 -3.92
CA ALA A 467 27.48 18.11 -3.37
C ALA A 467 27.99 19.24 -4.30
N ARG A 468 29.02 19.00 -5.13
CA ARG A 468 29.44 19.96 -6.17
C ARG A 468 28.40 20.06 -7.28
N GLN A 469 27.86 18.93 -7.77
CA GLN A 469 26.83 18.95 -8.83
C GLN A 469 25.53 19.61 -8.33
N TRP A 470 25.11 19.28 -7.12
CA TRP A 470 23.97 19.93 -6.45
C TRP A 470 24.19 21.44 -6.29
N SER A 471 25.41 21.87 -5.92
CA SER A 471 25.77 23.30 -5.85
C SER A 471 25.96 23.96 -7.22
N ALA A 472 25.94 23.22 -8.32
CA ALA A 472 25.83 23.79 -9.67
C ALA A 472 24.35 24.08 -9.97
N LEU A 473 23.47 23.07 -9.83
CA LEU A 473 22.02 23.22 -9.99
C LEU A 473 21.45 24.35 -9.10
N ALA A 474 21.90 24.43 -7.84
CA ALA A 474 21.49 25.47 -6.90
C ALA A 474 21.88 26.91 -7.30
N ARG A 475 22.76 27.08 -8.30
CA ARG A 475 23.22 28.38 -8.84
C ARG A 475 22.91 28.57 -10.34
N GLN A 476 22.19 27.63 -10.96
CA GLN A 476 21.92 27.65 -12.40
C GLN A 476 20.83 28.68 -12.80
N GLY A 477 20.00 29.09 -11.85
CA GLY A 477 19.03 30.18 -12.00
C GLY A 477 18.67 30.75 -10.62
N ASP A 478 18.21 32.00 -10.59
CA ASP A 478 17.85 32.71 -9.36
C ASP A 478 16.41 32.45 -8.89
N ASP A 479 15.57 31.84 -9.75
CA ASP A 479 14.18 31.57 -9.45
C ASP A 479 13.97 30.66 -8.23
N VAL A 480 13.02 31.07 -7.39
CA VAL A 480 12.54 30.34 -6.20
C VAL A 480 11.98 28.97 -6.57
N TYR A 481 11.45 28.83 -7.79
CA TYR A 481 10.94 27.57 -8.34
C TYR A 481 11.23 27.47 -9.84
N GLU A 482 11.84 26.36 -10.25
CA GLU A 482 12.20 26.06 -11.63
C GLU A 482 11.80 24.62 -11.97
N VAL A 483 11.44 24.37 -13.23
CA VAL A 483 11.25 23.01 -13.78
C VAL A 483 12.24 22.80 -14.91
N LEU A 484 12.96 21.68 -14.86
CA LEU A 484 13.84 21.23 -15.94
C LEU A 484 13.18 20.06 -16.69
N PRO A 485 13.44 19.89 -18.00
CA PRO A 485 12.83 18.83 -18.80
C PRO A 485 13.34 17.43 -18.41
N GLU A 486 14.61 17.33 -17.98
CA GLU A 486 15.27 16.10 -17.57
C GLU A 486 16.13 16.33 -16.31
N VAL A 487 16.53 15.26 -15.63
CA VAL A 487 17.52 15.31 -14.54
C VAL A 487 18.93 15.37 -15.15
N PRO A 488 19.71 16.47 -14.98
CA PRO A 488 20.97 16.64 -15.68
C PRO A 488 21.97 15.50 -15.47
N ALA A 489 22.50 14.96 -16.57
CA ALA A 489 23.29 13.73 -16.58
C ALA A 489 24.54 13.75 -15.66
N THR A 490 25.12 14.93 -15.40
CA THR A 490 26.26 15.07 -14.48
C THR A 490 25.85 14.92 -13.02
N PHE A 491 24.65 15.39 -12.64
CA PHE A 491 24.06 15.15 -11.33
C PHE A 491 23.63 13.69 -11.18
N ARG A 492 22.92 13.14 -12.18
CA ARG A 492 22.50 11.74 -12.19
C ARG A 492 23.67 10.79 -11.95
N ARG A 493 24.74 10.91 -12.74
CA ARG A 493 25.96 10.10 -12.58
C ARG A 493 26.60 10.24 -11.19
N ALA A 494 26.62 11.45 -10.63
CA ALA A 494 27.15 11.67 -9.28
C ALA A 494 26.23 11.12 -8.16
N LEU A 495 24.93 10.98 -8.42
CA LEU A 495 23.98 10.32 -7.53
C LEU A 495 24.17 8.79 -7.59
N ASP A 496 24.26 8.22 -8.79
CA ASP A 496 24.49 6.78 -8.99
C ASP A 496 25.84 6.34 -8.38
N GLU A 497 26.92 7.11 -8.60
CA GLU A 497 28.23 6.89 -7.96
C GLU A 497 28.14 6.96 -6.42
N CYS A 498 27.31 7.85 -5.88
CA CYS A 498 27.11 7.97 -4.44
C CYS A 498 26.29 6.80 -3.87
N CYS A 499 25.29 6.30 -4.61
CA CYS A 499 24.56 5.08 -4.27
C CYS A 499 25.47 3.86 -4.29
N ALA A 500 26.29 3.69 -5.33
CA ALA A 500 27.24 2.59 -5.44
C ALA A 500 28.27 2.60 -4.29
N ALA A 501 28.80 3.76 -3.93
CA ALA A 501 29.74 3.88 -2.80
C ALA A 501 29.08 3.63 -1.44
N ALA A 502 27.85 4.13 -1.22
CA ALA A 502 27.08 3.85 0.00
C ALA A 502 26.76 2.36 0.13
N LEU A 503 26.39 1.70 -0.97
CA LEU A 503 26.19 0.26 -1.04
C LEU A 503 27.47 -0.52 -0.68
N ALA A 504 28.61 -0.17 -1.28
CA ALA A 504 29.90 -0.79 -0.99
C ALA A 504 30.30 -0.64 0.49
N TYR A 505 30.20 0.58 1.04
CA TYR A 505 30.49 0.83 2.45
C TYR A 505 29.63 -0.02 3.40
N MET A 506 28.31 -0.11 3.14
CA MET A 506 27.41 -0.97 3.91
C MET A 506 27.65 -2.48 3.68
N THR A 507 28.27 -2.87 2.56
CA THR A 507 28.68 -4.27 2.29
C THR A 507 29.89 -4.66 3.15
N GLU A 508 30.87 -3.76 3.24
CA GLU A 508 32.11 -3.96 3.99
C GLU A 508 31.90 -3.83 5.52
N HIS A 509 30.88 -3.07 5.95
CA HIS A 509 30.62 -2.76 7.35
C HIS A 509 29.17 -3.13 7.77
N PRO A 510 28.76 -4.42 7.70
CA PRO A 510 27.36 -4.82 7.91
C PRO A 510 26.81 -4.52 9.31
N GLY A 511 27.66 -4.34 10.33
CA GLY A 511 27.29 -3.89 11.67
C GLY A 511 27.35 -2.37 11.89
N ALA A 512 27.83 -1.57 10.93
CA ALA A 512 27.95 -0.11 11.05
C ALA A 512 26.63 0.57 10.66
N HIS A 513 25.71 0.65 11.61
CA HIS A 513 24.40 1.25 11.39
C HIS A 513 24.44 2.78 11.51
N ASP A 514 24.60 3.46 10.37
CA ASP A 514 24.25 4.88 10.19
C ASP A 514 22.84 4.99 9.56
N PRO A 515 21.79 5.31 10.34
CA PRO A 515 20.44 5.45 9.82
C PRO A 515 20.28 6.62 8.83
N ALA A 516 21.10 7.67 8.93
CA ALA A 516 21.05 8.81 8.02
C ALA A 516 21.63 8.44 6.66
N LEU A 517 22.74 7.67 6.62
CA LEU A 517 23.33 7.18 5.38
C LEU A 517 22.36 6.22 4.67
N GLN A 518 21.84 5.23 5.40
CA GLN A 518 20.87 4.27 4.87
C GLN A 518 19.60 4.97 4.35
N ARG A 519 19.11 5.98 5.07
CA ARG A 519 17.96 6.79 4.65
C ARG A 519 18.23 7.57 3.38
N PHE A 520 19.35 8.29 3.31
CA PHE A 520 19.75 9.04 2.11
C PHE A 520 19.95 8.12 0.90
N TYR A 521 20.54 6.95 1.10
CA TYR A 521 20.69 5.92 0.06
C TYR A 521 19.34 5.47 -0.52
N PHE A 522 18.32 5.23 0.32
CA PHE A 522 17.00 4.85 -0.17
C PHE A 522 16.24 6.00 -0.85
N ASP A 523 16.27 7.23 -0.32
CA ASP A 523 15.68 8.38 -0.99
C ASP A 523 16.38 8.65 -2.34
N ALA A 524 17.71 8.48 -2.41
CA ALA A 524 18.51 8.60 -3.62
C ALA A 524 18.19 7.51 -4.66
N LEU A 525 18.06 6.24 -4.26
CA LEU A 525 17.63 5.17 -5.16
C LEU A 525 16.20 5.40 -5.70
N HIS A 526 15.29 5.92 -4.88
CA HIS A 526 13.89 6.16 -5.28
C HIS A 526 13.84 7.29 -6.31
N PHE A 527 14.60 8.36 -6.05
CA PHE A 527 14.82 9.45 -6.99
C PHE A 527 15.48 8.96 -8.30
N ALA A 528 16.59 8.22 -8.23
CA ALA A 528 17.31 7.72 -9.40
C ALA A 528 16.41 6.87 -10.30
N ARG A 529 15.56 6.02 -9.73
CA ARG A 529 14.62 5.19 -10.50
C ARG A 529 13.40 5.97 -11.00
N LEU A 530 12.90 6.98 -10.29
CA LEU A 530 11.88 7.87 -10.85
C LEU A 530 12.44 8.75 -11.98
N ALA A 531 13.75 9.00 -12.03
CA ALA A 531 14.40 9.67 -13.16
C ALA A 531 14.49 8.79 -14.42
N GLU A 532 14.57 7.45 -14.27
CA GLU A 532 14.43 6.49 -15.38
C GLU A 532 12.99 6.44 -15.96
N GLN A 533 12.03 7.02 -15.23
CA GLN A 533 10.60 6.99 -15.52
C GLN A 533 10.04 8.41 -15.55
N LEU A 534 10.83 9.38 -16.03
CA LEU A 534 10.45 10.77 -16.19
C LEU A 534 9.90 11.00 -17.61
N ASP A 535 8.64 11.44 -17.68
CA ASP A 535 7.86 11.67 -18.90
C ASP A 535 6.78 12.73 -18.57
N VAL A 536 5.87 13.06 -19.50
CA VAL A 536 4.78 14.04 -19.37
C VAL A 536 3.99 13.94 -18.05
N HIS A 537 3.88 12.74 -17.49
CA HIS A 537 3.18 12.45 -16.23
C HIS A 537 3.90 12.93 -14.94
N SER A 538 5.17 13.33 -15.02
CA SER A 538 6.00 13.76 -13.88
C SER A 538 6.88 14.98 -14.22
N LEU A 539 7.20 15.79 -13.22
CA LEU A 539 8.07 16.96 -13.31
C LEU A 539 9.42 16.66 -12.63
N PHE A 540 10.50 17.26 -13.11
CA PHE A 540 11.70 17.48 -12.29
C PHE A 540 11.75 18.96 -11.89
N ASP A 541 11.50 19.26 -10.61
CA ASP A 541 11.48 20.62 -10.09
C ASP A 541 12.54 20.91 -9.03
N ILE A 542 12.98 22.17 -9.01
CA ILE A 542 13.97 22.72 -8.10
C ILE A 542 13.31 23.83 -7.29
N GLN A 543 13.30 23.68 -5.96
CA GLN A 543 12.80 24.68 -5.02
C GLN A 543 13.97 25.34 -4.31
N ARG A 544 14.23 26.62 -4.58
CA ARG A 544 15.34 27.40 -4.01
C ARG A 544 14.88 28.27 -2.84
N THR A 545 15.58 28.17 -1.72
CA THR A 545 15.46 29.11 -0.59
C THR A 545 16.78 29.81 -0.31
N PRO A 546 16.82 31.15 -0.16
CA PRO A 546 18.06 31.88 0.14
C PRO A 546 18.69 31.47 1.49
N ARG A 547 20.01 31.50 1.59
CA ARG A 547 20.76 31.42 2.86
C ARG A 547 21.83 32.50 2.92
N ARG A 548 22.43 32.71 4.11
CA ARG A 548 23.60 33.60 4.32
C ARG A 548 24.82 33.31 3.41
N ARG A 549 24.88 32.14 2.77
CA ARG A 549 25.84 31.80 1.70
C ARG A 549 25.15 30.86 0.70
N GLY A 550 24.80 31.35 -0.48
CA GLY A 550 24.13 30.58 -1.55
C GLY A 550 22.70 30.14 -1.22
N HIS A 551 22.17 29.22 -2.03
CA HIS A 551 20.79 28.74 -1.95
C HIS A 551 20.73 27.32 -1.38
N HIS A 552 19.68 27.02 -0.62
CA HIS A 552 19.23 25.65 -0.37
C HIS A 552 18.25 25.27 -1.49
N ALA A 553 18.68 24.38 -2.37
CA ALA A 553 17.90 23.91 -3.50
C ALA A 553 17.41 22.48 -3.23
N ARG A 554 16.14 22.31 -2.88
CA ARG A 554 15.50 20.98 -2.83
C ARG A 554 15.19 20.51 -4.25
N LEU A 555 15.47 19.25 -4.53
CA LEU A 555 15.26 18.62 -5.83
C LEU A 555 14.09 17.65 -5.72
N CYS A 556 13.13 17.71 -6.63
CA CYS A 556 11.93 16.87 -6.59
C CYS A 556 11.63 16.23 -7.96
N LEU A 557 11.43 14.92 -7.97
CA LEU A 557 10.75 14.22 -9.06
C LEU A 557 9.29 14.06 -8.64
N ARG A 558 8.44 14.96 -9.12
CA ARG A 558 7.06 15.15 -8.67
C ARG A 558 6.10 14.50 -9.66
N ASN A 559 5.36 13.49 -9.22
CA ASN A 559 4.31 12.92 -10.05
C ASN A 559 3.08 13.84 -10.10
N VAL A 560 2.59 14.09 -11.31
CA VAL A 560 1.39 14.88 -11.59
C VAL A 560 0.21 13.98 -11.94
N ILE A 561 0.48 12.89 -12.68
CA ILE A 561 -0.51 11.93 -13.19
C ILE A 561 -0.05 10.52 -12.76
N PRO A 562 -0.68 9.87 -11.77
CA PRO A 562 -0.19 8.58 -11.26
C PRO A 562 -0.57 7.38 -12.15
N ALA A 563 -1.47 7.57 -13.12
CA ALA A 563 -1.95 6.55 -14.05
C ALA A 563 -0.90 5.57 -14.62
N PRO A 564 0.28 6.00 -15.12
CA PRO A 564 1.25 5.07 -15.70
C PRO A 564 1.83 4.08 -14.68
N PHE A 565 1.94 4.50 -13.41
CA PHE A 565 2.41 3.65 -12.32
C PHE A 565 1.30 2.77 -11.73
N LEU A 566 0.05 3.27 -11.72
CA LEU A 566 -1.11 2.54 -11.21
C LEU A 566 -1.63 1.48 -12.20
N ARG A 567 -1.52 1.70 -13.52
CA ARG A 567 -1.95 0.75 -14.58
C ARG A 567 -1.47 -0.70 -14.35
N PRO A 568 -0.18 -1.00 -14.12
CA PRO A 568 0.28 -2.35 -13.82
C PRO A 568 -0.30 -2.94 -12.53
N ARG A 569 -0.63 -2.08 -11.54
CA ARG A 569 -1.27 -2.51 -10.28
C ARG A 569 -2.73 -2.89 -10.52
N LEU A 570 -3.45 -2.08 -11.30
CA LEU A 570 -4.84 -2.36 -11.70
C LEU A 570 -4.94 -3.64 -12.55
N ALA A 571 -4.02 -3.85 -13.49
CA ALA A 571 -4.01 -4.98 -14.40
C ALA A 571 -3.59 -6.33 -13.78
N ALA A 572 -2.93 -6.33 -12.61
CA ALA A 572 -2.56 -7.55 -11.89
C ALA A 572 -3.67 -8.05 -10.94
N ALA A 573 -4.73 -7.27 -10.73
CA ALA A 573 -5.93 -7.72 -10.03
C ALA A 573 -6.87 -8.44 -11.00
N HIS A 574 -7.63 -9.41 -10.51
CA HIS A 574 -8.74 -9.99 -11.27
C HIS A 574 -9.90 -8.99 -11.41
N SER A 575 -10.08 -8.08 -10.44
CA SER A 575 -11.03 -6.97 -10.52
C SER A 575 -10.63 -5.88 -9.54
N VAL A 576 -10.86 -4.61 -9.90
CA VAL A 576 -10.68 -3.46 -9.01
C VAL A 576 -11.97 -2.65 -8.96
N THR A 577 -12.57 -2.55 -7.79
CA THR A 577 -13.73 -1.67 -7.53
C THR A 577 -13.27 -0.43 -6.78
N LEU A 578 -13.32 0.72 -7.43
CA LEU A 578 -13.06 2.05 -6.86
C LEU A 578 -14.40 2.68 -6.48
N PHE A 579 -14.65 2.95 -5.19
CA PHE A 579 -15.96 3.44 -4.74
C PHE A 579 -15.87 4.61 -3.75
N SER A 580 -16.73 5.60 -3.93
CA SER A 580 -16.87 6.79 -3.07
C SER A 580 -18.11 7.62 -3.43
N ALA A 581 -18.51 8.54 -2.55
CA ALA A 581 -19.58 9.51 -2.80
C ALA A 581 -19.20 10.64 -3.76
N THR A 582 -17.93 10.74 -4.18
CA THR A 582 -17.41 11.83 -5.02
C THR A 582 -16.41 11.31 -6.05
N LEU A 583 -16.92 10.65 -7.09
CA LEU A 583 -16.17 10.13 -8.24
C LEU A 583 -16.62 10.73 -9.58
N ASP A 584 -17.47 11.76 -9.54
CA ASP A 584 -17.83 12.56 -10.70
C ASP A 584 -16.97 13.85 -10.76
N PRO A 585 -16.55 14.33 -11.95
CA PRO A 585 -16.75 13.73 -13.27
C PRO A 585 -15.89 12.47 -13.46
N ALA A 586 -16.53 11.38 -13.91
CA ALA A 586 -15.89 10.07 -14.03
C ALA A 586 -14.60 10.08 -14.90
N GLY A 587 -14.55 10.93 -15.94
CA GLY A 587 -13.38 11.07 -16.82
C GLY A 587 -12.09 11.40 -16.08
N PHE A 588 -12.14 12.34 -15.13
CA PHE A 588 -10.99 12.72 -14.30
C PHE A 588 -10.38 11.51 -13.57
N TYR A 589 -11.22 10.59 -13.08
CA TYR A 589 -10.76 9.39 -12.38
C TYR A 589 -10.31 8.27 -13.32
N LEU A 590 -10.93 8.14 -14.50
CA LEU A 590 -10.45 7.23 -15.55
C LEU A 590 -9.02 7.62 -15.98
N ASP A 591 -8.83 8.90 -16.30
CA ASP A 591 -7.60 9.45 -16.85
C ASP A 591 -6.47 9.51 -15.82
N THR A 592 -6.72 10.05 -14.63
CA THR A 592 -5.66 10.23 -13.62
C THR A 592 -5.27 8.97 -12.86
N LEU A 593 -6.17 7.98 -12.73
CA LEU A 593 -5.85 6.67 -12.16
C LEU A 593 -5.41 5.65 -13.22
N GLY A 594 -5.68 5.90 -14.50
CA GLY A 594 -5.27 5.05 -15.61
C GLY A 594 -6.13 3.81 -15.78
N LEU A 595 -7.43 3.92 -15.55
CA LEU A 595 -8.39 2.84 -15.78
C LEU A 595 -8.51 2.53 -17.29
N PRO A 596 -8.81 1.28 -17.67
CA PRO A 596 -9.01 0.90 -19.06
C PRO A 596 -10.37 1.40 -19.58
N ALA A 597 -10.51 1.50 -20.90
CA ALA A 597 -11.72 2.04 -21.55
C ALA A 597 -12.99 1.18 -21.35
N ASP A 598 -12.84 -0.11 -21.02
CA ASP A 598 -13.94 -1.03 -20.73
C ASP A 598 -14.41 -0.99 -19.26
N CYS A 599 -13.78 -0.15 -18.43
CA CYS A 599 -14.09 0.04 -17.02
C CYS A 599 -15.58 0.30 -16.82
N ALA A 600 -16.23 -0.57 -16.06
CA ALA A 600 -17.63 -0.42 -15.72
C ALA A 600 -17.85 0.84 -14.88
N ARG A 601 -18.99 1.49 -15.05
CA ARG A 601 -19.39 2.68 -14.27
C ARG A 601 -20.78 2.46 -13.68
N VAL A 602 -20.98 2.89 -12.44
CA VAL A 602 -22.31 2.98 -11.81
C VAL A 602 -22.39 4.26 -10.98
N GLN A 603 -23.54 4.92 -11.01
CA GLN A 603 -23.83 6.10 -10.22
C GLN A 603 -25.14 5.87 -9.46
N VAL A 604 -24.98 5.41 -8.22
CA VAL A 604 -26.10 5.09 -7.34
C VAL A 604 -26.79 6.39 -6.91
N PRO A 605 -28.13 6.51 -7.00
CA PRO A 605 -28.85 7.71 -6.61
C PRO A 605 -28.74 8.01 -5.12
N SER A 606 -28.96 9.28 -4.75
CA SER A 606 -28.99 9.72 -3.35
C SER A 606 -30.12 9.03 -2.58
N PRO A 607 -29.88 8.50 -1.35
CA PRO A 607 -30.94 8.09 -0.44
C PRO A 607 -31.59 9.27 0.29
N PHE A 608 -31.07 10.49 0.09
CA PHE A 608 -31.52 11.73 0.71
C PHE A 608 -32.39 12.54 -0.25
N ARG A 609 -33.40 13.21 0.31
CA ARG A 609 -34.31 14.12 -0.42
C ARG A 609 -33.77 15.55 -0.40
N ALA A 610 -34.14 16.36 -1.40
CA ALA A 610 -33.72 17.76 -1.48
C ALA A 610 -34.18 18.60 -0.27
N ASP A 611 -35.40 18.36 0.23
CA ASP A 611 -35.99 19.09 1.36
C ASP A 611 -35.28 18.85 2.71
N GLN A 612 -34.38 17.86 2.80
CA GLN A 612 -33.52 17.68 3.97
C GLN A 612 -32.40 18.73 4.06
N LEU A 613 -31.99 19.35 2.94
CA LEU A 613 -30.82 20.24 2.91
C LEU A 613 -31.12 21.51 2.11
N SER A 614 -31.42 22.61 2.82
CA SER A 614 -31.57 23.92 2.18
C SER A 614 -30.19 24.41 1.69
N VAL A 615 -29.93 24.30 0.38
CA VAL A 615 -28.68 24.77 -0.23
C VAL A 615 -28.88 26.20 -0.75
N ARG A 616 -28.07 27.13 -0.23
CA ARG A 616 -28.18 28.58 -0.48
C ARG A 616 -26.86 29.13 -1.03
N ILE A 617 -26.89 29.77 -2.20
CA ILE A 617 -25.71 30.47 -2.76
C ILE A 617 -25.74 31.95 -2.40
N ALA A 618 -24.72 32.42 -1.68
CA ALA A 618 -24.52 33.86 -1.42
C ALA A 618 -23.83 34.56 -2.61
N ALA A 619 -24.55 34.64 -3.73
CA ALA A 619 -23.99 35.02 -5.04
C ALA A 619 -23.42 36.45 -5.13
N ARG A 620 -23.69 37.30 -4.13
CA ARG A 620 -23.14 38.67 -4.02
C ARG A 620 -21.76 38.73 -3.33
N ILE A 621 -21.28 37.64 -2.72
CA ILE A 621 -20.04 37.60 -1.92
C ILE A 621 -18.92 36.94 -2.73
N SER A 622 -17.67 37.42 -2.62
CA SER A 622 -16.55 36.94 -3.44
C SER A 622 -15.29 36.61 -2.65
N THR A 623 -14.93 35.32 -2.54
CA THR A 623 -13.80 34.87 -1.71
C THR A 623 -12.48 34.75 -2.50
N ARG A 624 -12.45 35.30 -3.72
CA ARG A 624 -11.19 35.54 -4.49
C ARG A 624 -10.29 36.47 -3.68
N TYR A 625 -8.98 36.19 -3.68
CA TYR A 625 -7.98 36.83 -2.80
C TYR A 625 -8.16 38.36 -2.65
N ALA A 626 -8.23 39.09 -3.77
CA ALA A 626 -8.35 40.55 -3.79
C ALA A 626 -9.67 41.14 -3.22
N ARG A 627 -10.70 40.32 -2.95
CA ARG A 627 -11.97 40.76 -2.34
C ARG A 627 -12.26 40.12 -0.99
N ARG A 628 -11.31 39.34 -0.43
CA ARG A 628 -11.52 38.59 0.81
C ARG A 628 -11.86 39.45 2.01
N GLU A 629 -11.04 40.46 2.29
CA GLU A 629 -11.23 41.37 3.43
C GLU A 629 -12.54 42.16 3.31
N GLN A 630 -12.80 42.73 2.14
CA GLN A 630 -14.04 43.45 1.81
C GLN A 630 -15.30 42.57 1.99
N SER A 631 -15.16 41.26 1.77
CA SER A 631 -16.26 40.30 1.92
C SER A 631 -16.50 39.85 3.36
N LEU A 632 -15.52 39.99 4.28
CA LEU A 632 -15.64 39.47 5.65
C LEU A 632 -16.88 39.99 6.43
N PRO A 633 -17.24 41.29 6.40
CA PRO A 633 -18.43 41.78 7.11
C PRO A 633 -19.72 41.08 6.66
N ALA A 634 -19.91 40.87 5.36
CA ALA A 634 -21.07 40.18 4.81
C ALA A 634 -21.07 38.69 5.18
N ILE A 635 -19.91 38.04 5.22
CA ILE A 635 -19.77 36.63 5.62
C ILE A 635 -20.15 36.44 7.09
N VAL A 636 -19.60 37.25 8.01
CA VAL A 636 -19.88 37.09 9.45
C VAL A 636 -21.31 37.45 9.81
N ALA A 637 -21.90 38.47 9.15
CA ALA A 637 -23.30 38.83 9.33
C ALA A 637 -24.24 37.69 8.89
N LEU A 638 -24.05 37.13 7.69
CA LEU A 638 -24.82 35.99 7.17
C LEU A 638 -24.73 34.76 8.10
N MET A 639 -23.53 34.48 8.63
CA MET A 639 -23.33 33.37 9.57
C MET A 639 -24.12 33.58 10.87
N ALA A 640 -24.10 34.79 11.41
CA ALA A 640 -24.80 35.13 12.64
C ALA A 640 -26.33 35.26 12.47
N GLU A 641 -26.79 35.73 11.31
CA GLU A 641 -28.21 35.74 10.94
C GLU A 641 -28.78 34.31 10.90
N GLN A 642 -28.12 33.39 10.18
CA GLN A 642 -28.53 31.99 10.13
C GLN A 642 -28.46 31.32 11.52
N PHE A 643 -27.44 31.60 12.32
CA PHE A 643 -27.36 31.08 13.68
C PHE A 643 -28.53 31.56 14.56
N ARG A 644 -28.93 32.83 14.46
CA ARG A 644 -30.08 33.38 15.18
C ARG A 644 -31.43 32.86 14.64
N ALA A 645 -31.52 32.58 13.35
CA ALA A 645 -32.72 32.01 12.71
C ALA A 645 -32.97 30.53 13.08
N ARG A 646 -31.90 29.74 13.32
CA ARG A 646 -31.99 28.39 13.90
C ARG A 646 -30.73 28.13 14.73
N ARG A 647 -30.85 28.22 16.06
CA ARG A 647 -29.75 27.91 16.98
C ARG A 647 -29.37 26.43 16.90
N GLY A 648 -28.10 26.13 17.19
CA GLY A 648 -27.53 24.78 17.14
C GLY A 648 -26.07 24.78 16.66
N ASN A 649 -25.54 23.61 16.34
CA ASN A 649 -24.16 23.45 15.87
C ASN A 649 -23.97 23.75 14.38
N TYR A 650 -22.98 24.60 14.05
CA TYR A 650 -22.56 24.90 12.68
C TYR A 650 -21.04 24.74 12.50
N LEU A 651 -20.63 24.44 11.26
CA LEU A 651 -19.21 24.34 10.88
C LEU A 651 -18.90 25.22 9.66
N ALA A 652 -18.01 26.20 9.84
CA ALA A 652 -17.62 27.18 8.85
C ALA A 652 -16.23 26.87 8.25
N PHE A 653 -16.17 26.76 6.92
CA PHE A 653 -15.01 26.30 6.17
C PHE A 653 -14.38 27.42 5.32
N PHE A 654 -13.10 27.69 5.56
CA PHE A 654 -12.32 28.74 4.90
C PHE A 654 -11.15 28.17 4.09
N SER A 655 -10.63 28.94 3.12
CA SER A 655 -9.56 28.50 2.22
C SER A 655 -8.16 28.37 2.85
N SER A 656 -7.94 29.00 4.01
CA SER A 656 -6.64 29.05 4.68
C SER A 656 -6.80 29.43 6.14
N HIS A 657 -5.86 29.02 7.00
CA HIS A 657 -5.82 29.43 8.42
C HIS A 657 -5.75 30.96 8.59
N GLU A 658 -5.18 31.68 7.63
CA GLU A 658 -5.11 33.15 7.66
C GLU A 658 -6.50 33.78 7.49
N TYR A 659 -7.22 33.41 6.42
CA TYR A 659 -8.55 33.94 6.15
C TYR A 659 -9.58 33.50 7.22
N LEU A 660 -9.40 32.30 7.77
CA LEU A 660 -10.13 31.79 8.92
C LEU A 660 -9.94 32.71 10.15
N GLN A 661 -8.70 33.04 10.51
CA GLN A 661 -8.40 33.89 11.67
C GLN A 661 -8.90 35.33 11.47
N GLN A 662 -8.84 35.87 10.26
CA GLN A 662 -9.45 37.17 9.92
C GLN A 662 -10.99 37.13 10.10
N ALA A 663 -11.65 36.04 9.67
CA ALA A 663 -13.08 35.85 9.87
C ALA A 663 -13.47 35.70 11.35
N VAL A 664 -12.72 34.90 12.12
CA VAL A 664 -12.91 34.75 13.58
C VAL A 664 -12.78 36.09 14.29
N ALA A 665 -11.72 36.87 14.01
CA ALA A 665 -11.49 38.15 14.67
C ALA A 665 -12.62 39.17 14.39
N ARG A 666 -13.18 39.18 13.17
CA ARG A 666 -14.35 39.99 12.84
C ARG A 666 -15.63 39.44 13.49
N PHE A 667 -15.84 38.13 13.48
CA PHE A 667 -17.01 37.48 14.07
C PHE A 667 -17.08 37.72 15.58
N ALA A 668 -16.00 37.45 16.32
CA ALA A 668 -15.94 37.68 17.77
C ALA A 668 -16.10 39.16 18.15
N GLY A 669 -15.61 40.09 17.33
CA GLY A 669 -15.76 41.53 17.56
C GLY A 669 -17.15 42.09 17.25
N SER A 670 -17.91 41.45 16.35
CA SER A 670 -19.26 41.91 15.93
C SER A 670 -20.40 41.13 16.59
N HIS A 671 -20.16 39.86 16.96
CA HIS A 671 -21.15 38.93 17.51
C HIS A 671 -20.57 38.14 18.71
N PRO A 672 -20.13 38.82 19.79
CA PRO A 672 -19.59 38.16 20.98
C PRO A 672 -20.64 37.33 21.74
N ASP A 673 -21.92 37.46 21.39
CA ASP A 673 -23.05 36.68 21.91
C ASP A 673 -23.09 35.23 21.39
N ILE A 674 -22.37 34.91 20.30
CA ILE A 674 -22.43 33.59 19.67
C ILE A 674 -21.20 32.74 20.06
N PRO A 675 -21.40 31.56 20.71
CA PRO A 675 -20.33 30.64 21.00
C PRO A 675 -19.62 30.17 19.73
N HIS A 676 -18.28 30.18 19.75
CA HIS A 676 -17.48 29.74 18.62
C HIS A 676 -16.16 29.12 19.07
N TRP A 677 -15.61 28.23 18.25
CA TRP A 677 -14.34 27.54 18.49
C TRP A 677 -13.56 27.36 17.20
N VAL A 678 -12.24 27.18 17.30
CA VAL A 678 -11.32 27.53 16.21
C VAL A 678 -10.28 26.42 15.98
N GLN A 679 -10.12 26.00 14.72
CA GLN A 679 -9.03 25.12 14.33
C GLN A 679 -7.67 25.81 14.52
N ALA A 680 -6.87 25.29 15.46
CA ALA A 680 -5.48 25.68 15.62
C ALA A 680 -4.59 25.05 14.53
N ARG A 681 -3.48 25.72 14.19
CA ARG A 681 -2.50 25.20 13.23
C ARG A 681 -1.78 24.00 13.84
N GLY A 682 -1.87 22.84 13.18
CA GLY A 682 -1.09 21.65 13.57
C GLY A 682 -1.62 20.87 14.78
N MET A 683 -2.93 20.96 15.06
CA MET A 683 -3.61 20.10 16.05
C MET A 683 -3.25 18.62 15.87
N ASP A 684 -2.90 17.94 16.96
CA ASP A 684 -2.65 16.50 17.01
C ASP A 684 -3.97 15.69 17.09
N GLU A 685 -3.88 14.36 17.21
CA GLU A 685 -5.08 13.49 17.28
C GLU A 685 -5.97 13.84 18.51
N ALA A 686 -5.40 14.36 19.61
CA ALA A 686 -6.15 14.74 20.83
C ALA A 686 -6.83 16.11 20.71
N ALA A 687 -6.13 17.15 20.23
CA ALA A 687 -6.71 18.46 19.98
C ALA A 687 -7.76 18.41 18.85
N GLN A 688 -7.63 17.48 17.90
CA GLN A 688 -8.69 17.20 16.91
C GLN A 688 -9.92 16.54 17.55
N ALA A 689 -9.77 15.64 18.52
CA ALA A 689 -10.90 15.07 19.25
C ALA A 689 -11.65 16.15 20.06
N ALA A 690 -10.94 16.96 20.83
CA ALA A 690 -11.54 18.04 21.64
C ALA A 690 -12.32 19.08 20.80
N PHE A 691 -11.83 19.44 19.60
CA PHE A 691 -12.56 20.30 18.66
C PHE A 691 -13.89 19.68 18.18
N LEU A 692 -14.00 18.35 18.19
CA LEU A 692 -15.17 17.59 17.75
C LEU A 692 -16.13 17.21 18.89
N GLU A 693 -15.65 17.19 20.13
CA GLU A 693 -16.46 17.02 21.34
C GLU A 693 -17.35 18.24 21.61
N ALA A 694 -16.91 19.44 21.20
CA ALA A 694 -17.72 20.67 21.21
C ALA A 694 -19.03 20.54 20.39
N PHE A 695 -19.04 19.70 19.35
CA PHE A 695 -20.24 19.37 18.57
C PHE A 695 -21.09 18.32 19.28
N ALA A 696 -21.62 18.64 20.47
CA ALA A 696 -22.53 17.79 21.23
C ALA A 696 -23.97 17.87 20.69
N ALA A 697 -24.80 16.84 20.91
CA ALA A 697 -26.23 16.92 20.59
C ALA A 697 -26.90 17.98 21.49
N GLY A 698 -27.81 18.80 20.91
CA GLY A 698 -28.33 20.00 21.57
C GLY A 698 -27.31 21.14 21.77
N GLY A 699 -26.07 20.98 21.30
CA GLY A 699 -25.03 22.02 21.39
C GLY A 699 -25.31 23.22 20.48
N GLU A 700 -24.82 24.40 20.88
CA GLU A 700 -24.99 25.64 20.13
C GLU A 700 -23.65 26.35 19.90
N GLY A 701 -23.34 26.64 18.63
CA GLY A 701 -22.26 27.54 18.25
C GLY A 701 -21.69 27.26 16.87
N ILE A 702 -20.61 27.96 16.53
CA ILE A 702 -19.95 27.88 15.22
C ILE A 702 -18.49 27.45 15.36
N GLY A 703 -18.14 26.27 14.89
CA GLY A 703 -16.75 25.85 14.70
C GLY A 703 -16.16 26.44 13.41
N PHE A 704 -14.93 26.95 13.46
CA PHE A 704 -14.20 27.52 12.33
C PHE A 704 -13.05 26.61 11.91
N ALA A 705 -13.06 26.12 10.67
CA ALA A 705 -12.10 25.14 10.13
C ALA A 705 -11.61 25.48 8.71
N VAL A 706 -10.52 24.83 8.27
CA VAL A 706 -9.97 24.94 6.92
C VAL A 706 -10.52 23.84 6.02
N LEU A 707 -11.01 24.20 4.82
CA LEU A 707 -11.57 23.26 3.87
C LEU A 707 -10.49 22.30 3.31
N GLY A 708 -10.77 20.99 3.34
CA GLY A 708 -9.77 19.95 3.03
C GLY A 708 -8.79 19.66 4.17
N GLY A 709 -9.00 20.24 5.37
CA GLY A 709 -8.35 19.80 6.60
C GLY A 709 -9.05 18.58 7.23
N ALA A 710 -8.51 18.11 8.36
CA ALA A 710 -9.01 16.93 9.09
C ALA A 710 -10.52 16.96 9.40
N PHE A 711 -11.10 18.14 9.61
CA PHE A 711 -12.53 18.31 9.93
C PHE A 711 -13.47 18.30 8.71
N ALA A 712 -12.96 18.57 7.51
CA ALA A 712 -13.75 18.48 6.28
C ALA A 712 -13.94 17.03 5.80
N GLU A 713 -13.02 16.14 6.17
CA GLU A 713 -12.94 14.78 5.65
C GLU A 713 -12.83 13.73 6.77
N GLY A 714 -13.75 12.78 6.83
CA GLY A 714 -13.64 11.56 7.66
C GLY A 714 -14.12 11.67 9.11
N VAL A 715 -14.57 12.84 9.55
CA VAL A 715 -15.30 13.07 10.82
C VAL A 715 -16.77 12.64 10.69
N ASP A 716 -17.38 12.23 11.81
CA ASP A 716 -18.80 11.85 11.90
C ASP A 716 -19.56 12.66 12.97
N LEU A 717 -20.56 13.44 12.52
CA LEU A 717 -21.41 14.31 13.35
C LEU A 717 -22.89 14.15 12.89
N PRO A 718 -23.53 13.00 13.15
CA PRO A 718 -24.91 12.75 12.72
C PRO A 718 -25.94 13.56 13.53
N GLY A 719 -27.11 13.82 12.93
CA GLY A 719 -28.23 14.52 13.57
C GLY A 719 -27.88 15.94 14.04
N GLU A 720 -28.40 16.32 15.20
CA GLU A 720 -28.27 17.67 15.77
C GLU A 720 -26.82 18.07 16.14
N ARG A 721 -25.86 17.14 16.04
CA ARG A 721 -24.43 17.43 16.19
C ARG A 721 -23.90 18.36 15.09
N LEU A 722 -24.57 18.47 13.94
CA LEU A 722 -24.24 19.48 12.92
C LEU A 722 -25.46 19.84 12.06
N ILE A 723 -26.17 20.90 12.42
CA ILE A 723 -27.39 21.35 11.71
C ILE A 723 -27.12 22.23 10.50
N GLY A 724 -25.87 22.65 10.26
CA GLY A 724 -25.53 23.39 9.04
C GLY A 724 -24.04 23.62 8.82
N ALA A 725 -23.70 24.03 7.60
CA ALA A 725 -22.34 24.36 7.20
C ALA A 725 -22.28 25.63 6.35
N PHE A 726 -21.22 26.41 6.56
CA PHE A 726 -20.88 27.59 5.76
C PHE A 726 -19.60 27.30 4.98
N VAL A 727 -19.59 27.47 3.66
CA VAL A 727 -18.42 27.15 2.81
C VAL A 727 -17.99 28.40 2.06
N ALA A 728 -17.07 29.17 2.66
CA ALA A 728 -16.54 30.43 2.16
C ALA A 728 -15.31 30.23 1.24
N THR A 729 -15.40 29.26 0.33
CA THR A 729 -14.41 29.00 -0.74
C THR A 729 -14.86 27.87 -1.67
N LEU A 730 -14.44 27.90 -2.95
CA LEU A 730 -14.53 26.76 -3.87
C LEU A 730 -13.51 25.62 -3.56
N GLY A 731 -12.70 25.73 -2.50
CA GLY A 731 -11.73 24.69 -2.09
C GLY A 731 -10.54 24.50 -3.02
N LEU A 732 -10.41 25.33 -4.06
CA LEU A 732 -9.34 25.28 -5.05
C LEU A 732 -7.95 25.24 -4.38
N PRO A 733 -7.01 24.43 -4.89
CA PRO A 733 -5.59 24.53 -4.56
C PRO A 733 -5.06 25.97 -4.69
N GLN A 734 -4.00 26.29 -3.96
CA GLN A 734 -3.38 27.61 -4.00
C GLN A 734 -2.75 27.87 -5.37
N PHE A 735 -3.00 29.03 -5.98
CA PHE A 735 -2.26 29.47 -7.16
C PHE A 735 -0.81 29.72 -6.77
N ASN A 736 0.08 28.87 -7.27
CA ASN A 736 1.53 28.92 -7.04
C ASN A 736 2.26 28.22 -8.23
N PRO A 737 3.58 28.40 -8.37
CA PRO A 737 4.30 27.85 -9.53
C PRO A 737 4.22 26.32 -9.69
N VAL A 738 4.10 25.56 -8.61
CA VAL A 738 3.93 24.09 -8.65
C VAL A 738 2.56 23.72 -9.24
N ASN A 739 1.50 24.42 -8.80
CA ASN A 739 0.14 24.12 -9.24
C ASN A 739 -0.14 24.63 -10.67
N GLU A 740 0.54 25.69 -11.13
CA GLU A 740 0.51 26.06 -12.55
C GLU A 740 1.24 25.03 -13.43
N GLN A 741 2.29 24.38 -12.94
CA GLN A 741 2.90 23.23 -13.65
C GLN A 741 2.01 21.99 -13.65
N PHE A 742 1.26 21.74 -12.57
CA PHE A 742 0.20 20.71 -12.57
C PHE A 742 -0.87 21.02 -13.62
N ARG A 743 -1.35 22.27 -13.68
CA ARG A 743 -2.28 22.76 -14.70
C ARG A 743 -1.70 22.56 -16.11
N ALA A 744 -0.46 22.97 -16.36
CA ALA A 744 0.18 22.85 -17.68
C ALA A 744 0.34 21.40 -18.14
N ARG A 745 0.75 20.47 -17.26
CA ARG A 745 0.84 19.04 -17.61
C ARG A 745 -0.52 18.37 -17.78
N MET A 746 -1.54 18.79 -17.03
CA MET A 746 -2.92 18.33 -17.25
C MET A 746 -3.55 18.89 -18.55
N GLU A 747 -3.17 20.09 -18.95
CA GLU A 747 -3.53 20.66 -20.25
C GLU A 747 -2.88 19.85 -21.39
N GLN A 748 -1.57 19.61 -21.30
CA GLN A 748 -0.80 18.83 -22.26
C GLN A 748 -1.30 17.39 -22.41
N ALA A 749 -1.74 16.76 -21.32
CA ALA A 749 -2.17 15.36 -21.32
C ALA A 749 -3.66 15.16 -21.69
N PHE A 750 -4.55 16.09 -21.32
CA PHE A 750 -6.01 15.88 -21.34
C PHE A 750 -6.85 17.07 -21.86
N GLY A 751 -6.22 18.19 -22.24
CA GLY A 751 -6.92 19.42 -22.70
C GLY A 751 -7.82 20.07 -21.64
N GLN A 752 -7.56 19.80 -20.35
CA GLN A 752 -8.44 20.15 -19.23
C GLN A 752 -7.65 20.64 -18.00
N GLY A 753 -6.61 21.45 -18.22
CA GLY A 753 -5.62 21.82 -17.21
C GLY A 753 -6.21 22.48 -15.98
N TYR A 754 -7.06 23.50 -16.15
CA TYR A 754 -7.71 24.18 -15.02
C TYR A 754 -8.69 23.26 -14.27
N ALA A 755 -9.44 22.43 -15.01
CA ALA A 755 -10.44 21.56 -14.42
C ALA A 755 -9.81 20.46 -13.54
N TYR A 756 -8.75 19.82 -14.06
CA TYR A 756 -8.07 18.70 -13.41
C TYR A 756 -7.11 19.15 -12.30
N ALA A 757 -6.46 20.32 -12.43
CA ALA A 757 -5.57 20.84 -11.41
C ALA A 757 -6.30 21.59 -10.30
N TYR A 758 -7.36 22.35 -10.61
CA TYR A 758 -8.02 23.24 -9.65
C TYR A 758 -9.49 22.92 -9.37
N LEU A 759 -10.34 22.82 -10.39
CA LEU A 759 -11.79 22.85 -10.20
C LEU A 759 -12.33 21.58 -9.52
N TYR A 760 -12.10 20.40 -10.10
CA TYR A 760 -12.62 19.14 -9.55
C TYR A 760 -12.02 18.81 -8.17
N PRO A 761 -10.69 18.96 -7.93
CA PRO A 761 -10.12 18.80 -6.59
C PRO A 761 -10.65 19.80 -5.55
N GLY A 762 -11.11 20.98 -5.98
CA GLY A 762 -11.73 21.98 -5.12
C GLY A 762 -13.16 21.64 -4.75
N LEU A 763 -14.04 21.51 -5.74
CA LEU A 763 -15.47 21.22 -5.54
C LEU A 763 -15.71 19.89 -4.82
N ARG A 764 -14.84 18.89 -5.04
CA ARG A 764 -14.86 17.65 -4.25
C ARG A 764 -14.86 17.92 -2.74
N LYS A 765 -14.00 18.83 -2.26
CA LYS A 765 -13.91 19.18 -0.82
C LYS A 765 -15.19 19.88 -0.35
N VAL A 766 -15.79 20.73 -1.18
CA VAL A 766 -17.07 21.39 -0.91
C VAL A 766 -18.17 20.35 -0.70
N VAL A 767 -18.30 19.37 -1.60
CA VAL A 767 -19.28 18.28 -1.48
C VAL A 767 -19.00 17.39 -0.27
N GLN A 768 -17.74 17.12 0.06
CA GLN A 768 -17.35 16.33 1.23
C GLN A 768 -17.55 17.05 2.57
N ALA A 769 -17.52 18.38 2.57
CA ALA A 769 -17.87 19.23 3.71
C ALA A 769 -19.40 19.35 3.87
N ALA A 770 -20.13 19.56 2.78
CA ALA A 770 -21.59 19.55 2.76
C ALA A 770 -22.16 18.21 3.25
N GLY A 771 -21.57 17.09 2.79
CA GLY A 771 -21.85 15.74 3.27
C GLY A 771 -21.45 15.47 4.73
N ARG A 772 -21.10 16.49 5.53
CA ARG A 772 -21.05 16.39 7.00
C ARG A 772 -22.43 16.65 7.63
N VAL A 773 -23.26 17.50 7.02
CA VAL A 773 -24.56 17.95 7.55
C VAL A 773 -25.65 16.88 7.41
N ILE A 774 -25.59 16.05 6.36
CA ILE A 774 -26.57 14.97 6.10
C ILE A 774 -25.84 13.62 6.02
N ARG A 775 -26.24 12.67 6.87
CA ARG A 775 -25.72 11.30 6.98
C ARG A 775 -26.81 10.24 7.12
N THR A 776 -27.89 10.56 7.83
CA THR A 776 -29.07 9.73 8.00
C THR A 776 -30.22 10.22 7.11
N GLN A 777 -31.28 9.43 6.97
CA GLN A 777 -32.50 9.86 6.26
C GLN A 777 -33.41 10.73 7.13
N GLN A 778 -32.97 11.03 8.36
CA GLN A 778 -33.66 11.82 9.37
C GLN A 778 -32.97 13.18 9.60
N ASP A 779 -31.71 13.33 9.19
CA ASP A 779 -30.96 14.59 9.33
C ASP A 779 -31.60 15.70 8.49
N GLN A 780 -31.64 16.92 9.04
CA GLN A 780 -32.14 18.13 8.36
C GLN A 780 -31.28 19.35 8.68
N GLY A 781 -30.79 20.03 7.65
CA GLY A 781 -29.87 21.16 7.82
C GLY A 781 -29.82 22.17 6.68
N VAL A 782 -28.85 23.07 6.77
CA VAL A 782 -28.65 24.17 5.82
C VAL A 782 -27.18 24.23 5.35
N LEU A 783 -26.98 24.49 4.06
CA LEU A 783 -25.66 24.63 3.44
C LEU A 783 -25.57 25.99 2.75
N TYR A 784 -24.68 26.84 3.23
CA TYR A 784 -24.35 28.11 2.56
C TYR A 784 -23.09 27.95 1.71
N LEU A 785 -23.26 28.10 0.40
CA LEU A 785 -22.19 28.16 -0.59
C LEU A 785 -21.84 29.64 -0.83
N ILE A 786 -20.78 30.12 -0.17
CA ILE A 786 -20.48 31.54 -0.05
C ILE A 786 -19.36 31.93 -1.02
N ASP A 787 -19.70 32.02 -2.30
CA ASP A 787 -18.90 32.64 -3.37
C ASP A 787 -19.75 32.81 -4.65
N ASP A 788 -19.58 33.92 -5.37
CA ASP A 788 -20.25 34.20 -6.64
C ASP A 788 -20.07 33.10 -7.71
N ARG A 789 -18.92 32.40 -7.72
CA ARG A 789 -18.65 31.33 -8.70
C ARG A 789 -19.55 30.11 -8.52
N PHE A 790 -20.16 29.89 -7.36
CA PHE A 790 -21.13 28.80 -7.20
C PHE A 790 -22.38 28.97 -8.06
N ALA A 791 -22.69 30.20 -8.51
CA ALA A 791 -23.81 30.46 -9.42
C ALA A 791 -23.49 30.08 -10.89
N ALA A 792 -22.21 29.92 -11.26
CA ALA A 792 -21.81 29.61 -12.63
C ALA A 792 -22.27 28.22 -13.06
N ALA A 793 -22.76 28.09 -14.30
CA ALA A 793 -23.34 26.84 -14.81
C ALA A 793 -22.36 25.66 -14.75
N GLU A 794 -21.08 25.88 -15.09
CA GLU A 794 -20.01 24.89 -14.99
C GLU A 794 -19.79 24.37 -13.56
N VAL A 795 -19.97 25.23 -12.54
CA VAL A 795 -19.82 24.84 -11.12
C VAL A 795 -21.07 24.11 -10.66
N ARG A 796 -22.27 24.61 -11.02
CA ARG A 796 -23.55 23.99 -10.65
C ARG A 796 -23.69 22.57 -11.22
N ALA A 797 -23.20 22.32 -12.43
CA ALA A 797 -23.18 20.99 -13.05
C ALA A 797 -22.32 19.96 -12.30
N LEU A 798 -21.39 20.40 -11.45
CA LEU A 798 -20.47 19.57 -10.66
C LEU A 798 -20.90 19.44 -9.19
N LEU A 799 -22.05 20.00 -8.81
CA LEU A 799 -22.66 19.81 -7.49
C LEU A 799 -23.65 18.62 -7.53
N PRO A 800 -23.93 17.95 -6.39
CA PRO A 800 -24.84 16.80 -6.37
C PRO A 800 -26.23 17.15 -6.93
N SER A 801 -26.68 16.38 -7.91
CA SER A 801 -27.92 16.63 -8.67
C SER A 801 -29.23 16.56 -7.85
N TRP A 802 -29.16 16.12 -6.59
CA TRP A 802 -30.29 16.12 -5.65
C TRP A 802 -30.39 17.41 -4.82
N TRP A 803 -29.45 18.35 -4.97
CA TRP A 803 -29.51 19.65 -4.27
C TRP A 803 -30.46 20.60 -5.00
N GLU A 804 -31.56 20.97 -4.35
CA GLU A 804 -32.34 22.15 -4.75
C GLU A 804 -31.62 23.41 -4.25
N ILE A 805 -31.02 24.13 -5.20
CA ILE A 805 -30.15 25.27 -4.92
C ILE A 805 -30.93 26.59 -5.09
N ALA A 806 -31.16 27.27 -3.97
CA ALA A 806 -31.74 28.60 -3.91
C ALA A 806 -30.65 29.70 -3.86
N PRO A 807 -30.95 30.94 -4.26
CA PRO A 807 -30.14 32.09 -3.83
C PRO A 807 -30.29 32.30 -2.32
N ALA A 808 -29.22 32.78 -1.67
CA ALA A 808 -29.38 33.51 -0.41
C ALA A 808 -29.93 34.93 -0.71
N ALA A 809 -30.63 35.51 0.27
CA ALA A 809 -31.26 36.83 0.15
C ALA A 809 -30.25 37.98 -0.04
#